data_AF-A0A369QQI7-F1
#
_entry.id   AF-A0A369QQI7-F1
#
_cell.length_a   1.000
_cell.length_b   1.000
_cell.length_c   1.000
_cell.angle_alpha   90.00
_cell.angle_beta   90.00
_cell.angle_gamma   90.00
#
_symmetry.space_group_name_H-M   'P 1'
#
loop_
_entity.id
_entity.type
_entity.pdbx_description
1 polymer ?
#
loop_
_entity_poly.entity_id
_entity_poly.type
_entity_poly.pdbx_seq_one_letter_code
_entity_poly.pdbx_strand_id
1 'polypeptide(L)'
;MKKVTYSLLLTWLFINYGFSANAQNGIETRLGYSYNDKYAFTDEWQYLSTDIYLFNGNKFTRVINELRTGAGRDKKNYKQELEYLLITAQLKNLKLFGNESIVYPLYNFYVKNDNKELTAQVSDNIDVIRIIDKMPLSSTGKSIDATIEAKAIADNASEQVFNMVALQLQNIANLTASPSGALMSLVGEFGKLLGSSSRKTEYKFSSTIRLYEGHNFDTRLHSVRVYALVPPDVKNVVIKSAKANELLANSSNGLDRRKLETVFDYKDYPYLVVANYKSLYKTDVLSGNEINTELIEKRKQKINNAHDAGLVNDETFKQEMYFIEFLRTFADLKQSLNDYKLNYKNNISEVNSKSLFSVIQNYRALKTVQRVREREFTKNTTYQNIFRPEYASIVNSAELYLDADHNLKNSKDLVLTLLELENDGKNVANVPKREAYLTKLHSVDLPGRDFLSATIEGESITRIIAELENQQYREVFEKETNRLTEAEASEETLNLRTNLTEKASATKCYLCRDYVKTAITNYDTRYESYRLKQALEHNNVLQATANKKSLEYLKKKYCIETNIKSKYTAEGNLPPHIVQLTERNNELIKQVEQLNQLLKQKPDEKKLDALLDYNTQLNQFLIKLDEGYSTICTAEKGLCPCEGS
;
A
#
# COMPACT_ATOMS: atom_id res chain seq x y z
N MET A 1 -32.11 -41.31 81.47
CA MET A 1 -30.81 -41.29 80.77
C MET A 1 -30.55 -42.46 79.81
N LYS A 2 -31.04 -43.69 80.02
CA LYS A 2 -30.76 -44.84 79.13
C LYS A 2 -31.40 -44.81 77.72
N LYS A 3 -32.45 -43.99 77.47
CA LYS A 3 -33.09 -43.89 76.15
C LYS A 3 -32.38 -42.94 75.17
N VAL A 4 -31.62 -41.96 75.67
CA VAL A 4 -30.92 -40.98 74.81
C VAL A 4 -29.62 -41.55 74.26
N THR A 5 -28.96 -42.43 75.02
CA THR A 5 -27.74 -43.12 74.58
C THR A 5 -28.01 -44.15 73.47
N TYR A 6 -29.16 -44.83 73.47
CA TYR A 6 -29.52 -45.77 72.39
C TYR A 6 -29.86 -45.06 71.07
N SER A 7 -30.46 -43.86 71.12
CA SER A 7 -30.77 -43.07 69.93
C SER A 7 -29.50 -42.51 69.25
N LEU A 8 -28.53 -42.07 70.05
CA LEU A 8 -27.22 -41.61 69.57
C LEU A 8 -26.36 -42.75 69.00
N LEU A 9 -26.46 -43.97 69.54
CA LEU A 9 -25.74 -45.13 69.03
C LEU A 9 -26.33 -45.65 67.70
N LEU A 10 -27.66 -45.61 67.54
CA LEU A 10 -28.31 -45.94 66.27
C LEU A 10 -28.01 -44.90 65.18
N THR A 11 -28.03 -43.60 65.50
CA THR A 11 -27.66 -42.56 64.53
C THR A 11 -26.18 -42.62 64.14
N TRP A 12 -25.28 -42.99 65.05
CA TRP A 12 -23.87 -43.21 64.71
C TRP A 12 -23.63 -44.46 63.84
N LEU A 13 -24.46 -45.50 64.00
CA LEU A 13 -24.47 -46.68 63.12
C LEU A 13 -25.04 -46.37 61.73
N PHE A 14 -26.10 -45.55 61.62
CA PHE A 14 -26.65 -45.15 60.32
C PHE A 14 -25.78 -44.13 59.56
N ILE A 15 -25.02 -43.26 60.25
CA ILE A 15 -24.08 -42.32 59.61
C ILE A 15 -22.82 -43.03 59.08
N ASN A 16 -22.41 -44.16 59.69
CA ASN A 16 -21.25 -44.93 59.22
C ASN A 16 -21.58 -46.03 58.19
N TYR A 17 -22.85 -46.42 58.01
CA TYR A 17 -23.27 -47.36 56.96
C TYR A 17 -23.64 -46.69 55.62
N GLY A 18 -23.62 -45.34 55.56
CA GLY A 18 -23.91 -44.57 54.34
C GLY A 18 -22.75 -44.45 53.34
N PHE A 19 -21.52 -44.85 53.70
CA PHE A 19 -20.41 -44.95 52.77
C PHE A 19 -20.43 -46.30 52.05
N SER A 20 -21.48 -46.53 51.26
CA SER A 20 -21.31 -47.36 50.07
C SER A 20 -20.42 -46.59 49.12
N ALA A 21 -19.11 -46.74 49.32
CA ALA A 21 -18.15 -46.43 48.28
C ALA A 21 -18.53 -47.29 47.07
N ASN A 22 -19.19 -46.67 46.08
CA ASN A 22 -19.09 -47.13 44.71
C ASN A 22 -17.59 -47.12 44.40
N ALA A 23 -16.93 -48.24 44.64
CA ALA A 23 -15.55 -48.44 44.28
C ALA A 23 -15.48 -48.17 42.78
N GLN A 24 -14.90 -47.02 42.40
CA GLN A 24 -14.66 -46.69 41.02
C GLN A 24 -13.82 -47.83 40.44
N ASN A 25 -14.37 -48.56 39.47
CA ASN A 25 -13.68 -49.59 38.67
C ASN A 25 -12.64 -48.94 37.71
N GLY A 26 -11.90 -47.94 38.18
CA GLY A 26 -11.28 -46.93 37.33
C GLY A 26 -9.77 -47.13 37.16
N ILE A 27 -9.31 -46.97 35.93
CA ILE A 27 -7.93 -46.58 35.65
C ILE A 27 -7.82 -45.10 36.01
N GLU A 28 -6.85 -44.73 36.81
CA GLU A 28 -6.61 -43.33 37.14
C GLU A 28 -5.75 -42.66 36.08
N THR A 29 -6.16 -41.46 35.68
CA THR A 29 -5.39 -40.60 34.79
C THR A 29 -4.61 -39.61 35.64
N ARG A 30 -3.29 -39.74 35.70
CA ARG A 30 -2.39 -38.91 36.51
C ARG A 30 -1.52 -38.03 35.63
N LEU A 31 -1.47 -36.72 35.90
CA LEU A 31 -0.61 -35.77 35.17
C LEU A 31 0.86 -35.99 35.59
N GLY A 32 1.68 -36.49 34.67
CA GLY A 32 3.11 -36.75 34.91
C GLY A 32 4.04 -35.63 34.43
N TYR A 33 3.60 -34.81 33.48
CA TYR A 33 4.36 -33.67 32.95
C TYR A 33 3.44 -32.61 32.33
N SER A 34 3.84 -31.34 32.43
CA SER A 34 3.14 -30.20 31.84
C SER A 34 4.14 -29.16 31.34
N TYR A 35 3.90 -28.66 30.13
CA TYR A 35 4.67 -27.62 29.46
C TYR A 35 3.73 -26.60 28.84
N ASN A 36 4.05 -25.32 29.00
CA ASN A 36 3.39 -24.21 28.31
C ASN A 36 4.48 -23.39 27.62
N ASP A 37 4.30 -23.09 26.34
CA ASP A 37 5.24 -22.24 25.58
C ASP A 37 5.23 -20.82 26.16
N LYS A 38 6.40 -20.17 26.15
CA LYS A 38 6.57 -18.81 26.68
C LYS A 38 6.13 -17.72 25.71
N TYR A 39 5.76 -18.09 24.49
CA TYR A 39 5.36 -17.15 23.46
C TYR A 39 4.11 -16.36 23.86
N ALA A 40 4.14 -15.05 23.61
CA ALA A 40 3.02 -14.16 23.87
C ALA A 40 2.01 -14.26 22.71
N PHE A 41 1.03 -15.15 22.85
CA PHE A 41 -0.07 -15.26 21.89
C PHE A 41 -1.01 -14.06 21.99
N THR A 42 -1.12 -13.33 20.88
CA THR A 42 -1.98 -12.19 20.62
C THR A 42 -3.32 -12.62 20.00
N ASP A 43 -4.25 -11.69 19.81
CA ASP A 43 -5.64 -12.00 19.40
C ASP A 43 -5.76 -12.58 17.99
N GLU A 44 -4.75 -12.39 17.14
CA GLU A 44 -4.72 -13.00 15.82
C GLU A 44 -4.50 -14.53 15.84
N TRP A 45 -4.00 -15.09 16.96
CA TRP A 45 -3.82 -16.54 17.18
C TRP A 45 -5.10 -17.19 17.70
N GLN A 46 -6.15 -17.10 16.90
CA GLN A 46 -7.51 -17.40 17.34
C GLN A 46 -7.96 -18.85 17.11
N TYR A 47 -7.13 -19.71 16.52
CA TYR A 47 -7.51 -21.10 16.25
C TYR A 47 -6.74 -22.10 17.11
N LEU A 48 -7.38 -23.15 17.60
CA LEU A 48 -6.75 -24.26 18.30
C LEU A 48 -6.82 -25.55 17.48
N SER A 49 -5.71 -26.28 17.44
CA SER A 49 -5.69 -27.70 17.08
C SER A 49 -5.14 -28.53 18.24
N THR A 50 -5.69 -29.72 18.45
CA THR A 50 -5.28 -30.64 19.54
C THR A 50 -4.95 -32.01 18.98
N ASP A 51 -3.70 -32.41 19.16
CA ASP A 51 -3.17 -33.73 18.80
C ASP A 51 -2.97 -34.58 20.06
N ILE A 52 -3.36 -35.85 19.99
CA ILE A 52 -3.19 -36.82 21.08
C ILE A 52 -2.39 -38.02 20.59
N TYR A 53 -1.35 -38.36 21.33
CA TYR A 53 -0.46 -39.48 21.07
C TYR A 53 -0.55 -40.48 22.22
N LEU A 54 -0.90 -41.73 21.94
CA LEU A 54 -0.87 -42.82 22.90
C LEU A 54 0.44 -43.61 22.78
N PHE A 55 1.18 -43.73 23.88
CA PHE A 55 2.42 -44.49 23.98
C PHE A 55 2.27 -45.67 24.93
N ASN A 56 3.10 -46.70 24.74
CA ASN A 56 3.11 -47.92 25.53
C ASN A 56 1.73 -48.62 25.62
N GLY A 57 0.96 -48.63 24.53
CA GLY A 57 -0.37 -49.26 24.53
C GLY A 57 -0.35 -50.73 24.94
N ASN A 58 0.69 -51.47 24.56
CA ASN A 58 0.92 -52.85 24.99
C ASN A 58 1.01 -53.04 26.53
N LYS A 59 1.27 -51.97 27.31
CA LYS A 59 1.28 -52.01 28.77
C LYS A 59 -0.10 -51.94 29.41
N PHE A 60 -1.19 -51.78 28.64
CA PHE A 60 -2.55 -51.87 29.18
C PHE A 60 -2.84 -53.26 29.79
N THR A 61 -2.26 -54.33 29.23
CA THR A 61 -2.28 -55.68 29.82
C THR A 61 -1.79 -55.67 31.28
N ARG A 62 -0.70 -54.93 31.56
CA ARG A 62 -0.19 -54.78 32.94
C ARG A 62 -1.20 -54.06 33.83
N VAL A 63 -1.73 -52.92 33.37
CA VAL A 63 -2.71 -52.12 34.13
C VAL A 63 -3.93 -52.95 34.51
N ILE A 64 -4.48 -53.70 33.55
CA ILE A 64 -5.67 -54.54 33.75
C ILE A 64 -5.40 -55.68 34.74
N ASN A 65 -4.24 -56.33 34.64
CA ASN A 65 -3.89 -57.40 35.59
C ASN A 65 -3.59 -56.85 37.00
N GLU A 66 -2.97 -55.68 37.12
CA GLU A 66 -2.77 -54.98 38.40
C GLU A 66 -4.10 -54.48 38.99
N LEU A 67 -5.09 -54.08 38.18
CA LEU A 67 -6.45 -53.81 38.67
C LEU A 67 -7.12 -55.07 39.25
N ARG A 68 -6.87 -56.24 38.65
CA ARG A 68 -7.41 -57.52 39.13
C ARG A 68 -6.75 -58.01 40.42
N THR A 69 -5.44 -57.78 40.58
CA THR A 69 -4.61 -58.41 41.61
C THR A 69 -4.06 -57.46 42.68
N GLY A 70 -4.10 -56.14 42.45
CA GLY A 70 -3.45 -55.10 43.25
C GLY A 70 -2.03 -54.80 42.75
N ALA A 71 -1.57 -53.54 42.91
CA ALA A 71 -0.18 -53.16 42.61
C ALA A 71 0.78 -53.66 43.70
N GLY A 72 0.99 -54.99 43.75
CA GLY A 72 1.71 -55.69 44.82
C GLY A 72 1.01 -57.00 45.13
N ARG A 73 1.79 -58.04 45.45
CA ARG A 73 1.32 -59.45 45.52
C ARG A 73 0.21 -59.74 46.55
N ASP A 74 -0.24 -58.78 47.36
CA ASP A 74 -1.20 -58.99 48.44
C ASP A 74 -2.44 -58.07 48.36
N LYS A 75 -3.57 -58.68 47.97
CA LYS A 75 -5.01 -58.36 48.19
C LYS A 75 -5.66 -57.17 47.43
N LYS A 76 -6.55 -57.51 46.49
CA LYS A 76 -8.04 -57.51 46.57
C LYS A 76 -8.58 -58.16 45.29
N ASN A 77 -9.34 -59.25 45.42
CA ASN A 77 -9.92 -59.94 44.26
C ASN A 77 -11.07 -59.13 43.66
N TYR A 78 -10.79 -58.35 42.61
CA TYR A 78 -11.84 -57.87 41.71
C TYR A 78 -12.33 -59.08 40.90
N LYS A 79 -13.50 -59.62 41.29
CA LYS A 79 -14.13 -60.82 40.71
C LYS A 79 -14.84 -60.57 39.37
N GLN A 80 -14.83 -59.34 38.85
CA GLN A 80 -15.56 -59.01 37.63
C GLN A 80 -14.71 -59.27 36.38
N GLU A 81 -15.28 -59.98 35.41
CA GLU A 81 -14.64 -60.19 34.11
C GLU A 81 -14.65 -58.87 33.32
N LEU A 82 -13.45 -58.34 33.07
CA LEU A 82 -13.25 -57.13 32.30
C LEU A 82 -13.41 -57.44 30.80
N GLU A 83 -14.24 -56.67 30.11
CA GLU A 83 -14.54 -56.85 28.69
C GLU A 83 -13.89 -55.76 27.82
N TYR A 84 -13.90 -54.50 28.27
CA TYR A 84 -13.35 -53.38 27.50
C TYR A 84 -12.50 -52.42 28.32
N LEU A 85 -11.57 -51.73 27.65
CA LEU A 85 -10.86 -50.56 28.17
C LEU A 85 -11.21 -49.35 27.29
N LEU A 86 -12.04 -48.45 27.85
CA LEU A 86 -12.50 -47.26 27.18
C LEU A 86 -11.66 -46.05 27.63
N ILE A 87 -11.13 -45.31 26.66
CA ILE A 87 -10.43 -44.04 26.89
C ILE A 87 -11.23 -42.93 26.22
N THR A 88 -11.60 -41.91 26.98
CA THR A 88 -12.31 -40.75 26.50
C THR A 88 -11.54 -39.46 26.77
N ALA A 89 -11.81 -38.44 25.97
CA ALA A 89 -11.38 -37.08 26.23
C ALA A 89 -12.58 -36.15 26.30
N GLN A 90 -12.52 -35.21 27.23
CA GLN A 90 -13.49 -34.13 27.35
C GLN A 90 -12.72 -32.82 27.31
N LEU A 91 -13.07 -31.95 26.37
CA LEU A 91 -12.39 -30.69 26.20
C LEU A 91 -13.09 -29.61 27.02
N LYS A 92 -12.35 -28.97 27.92
CA LYS A 92 -12.86 -27.90 28.78
C LYS A 92 -12.89 -26.56 28.05
N ASN A 93 -13.82 -25.70 28.44
CA ASN A 93 -13.95 -24.31 27.99
C ASN A 93 -14.31 -24.12 26.50
N LEU A 94 -14.93 -25.13 25.86
CA LEU A 94 -15.46 -25.03 24.51
C LEU A 94 -16.96 -24.80 24.53
N LYS A 95 -17.41 -23.65 24.00
CA LYS A 95 -18.82 -23.24 23.94
C LYS A 95 -19.46 -23.38 22.55
N LEU A 96 -18.75 -23.93 21.56
CA LEU A 96 -19.24 -24.01 20.17
C LEU A 96 -20.38 -25.01 19.98
N PHE A 97 -20.55 -25.96 20.91
CA PHE A 97 -21.60 -26.96 20.86
C PHE A 97 -22.56 -26.76 22.05
N GLY A 98 -22.85 -25.50 22.40
CA GLY A 98 -23.70 -25.16 23.55
C GLY A 98 -22.97 -25.22 24.90
N ASN A 99 -23.74 -25.29 25.99
CA ASN A 99 -23.21 -25.36 27.36
C ASN A 99 -22.82 -26.78 27.79
N GLU A 100 -23.15 -27.78 26.98
CA GLU A 100 -22.90 -29.18 27.30
C GLU A 100 -21.55 -29.63 26.79
N SER A 101 -20.80 -30.32 27.65
CA SER A 101 -19.47 -30.81 27.30
C SER A 101 -19.56 -32.08 26.45
N ILE A 102 -18.89 -32.04 25.30
CA ILE A 102 -18.75 -33.22 24.44
C ILE A 102 -17.64 -34.15 24.97
N VAL A 103 -17.96 -35.45 24.99
CA VAL A 103 -17.03 -36.54 25.33
C VAL A 103 -16.63 -37.27 24.05
N TYR A 104 -15.35 -37.18 23.70
CA TYR A 104 -14.75 -37.84 22.55
C TYR A 104 -14.26 -39.23 22.93
N PRO A 105 -14.77 -40.32 22.35
CA PRO A 105 -14.25 -41.66 22.58
C PRO A 105 -12.97 -41.83 21.79
N LEU A 106 -11.81 -41.86 22.45
CA LEU A 106 -10.51 -41.94 21.77
C LEU A 106 -10.16 -43.36 21.37
N TYR A 107 -10.32 -44.29 22.30
CA TYR A 107 -9.98 -45.70 22.12
C TYR A 107 -10.98 -46.58 22.87
N ASN A 108 -11.29 -47.74 22.31
CA ASN A 108 -11.96 -48.82 23.03
C ASN A 108 -11.24 -50.14 22.71
N PHE A 109 -10.48 -50.67 23.66
CA PHE A 109 -9.74 -51.91 23.48
C PHE A 109 -10.52 -53.08 24.04
N TYR A 110 -10.62 -54.16 23.28
CA TYR A 110 -11.22 -55.40 23.77
C TYR A 110 -10.23 -56.15 24.69
N VAL A 111 -10.74 -56.69 25.80
CA VAL A 111 -9.97 -57.46 26.76
C VAL A 111 -10.28 -58.94 26.58
N LYS A 112 -9.28 -59.71 26.18
CA LYS A 112 -9.39 -61.17 26.06
C LYS A 112 -8.96 -61.82 27.36
N ASN A 113 -9.81 -62.71 27.88
CA ASN A 113 -9.49 -63.55 29.03
C ASN A 113 -8.93 -64.89 28.57
N ASP A 114 -7.69 -65.21 28.95
CA ASP A 114 -7.05 -66.48 28.62
C ASP A 114 -6.76 -67.30 29.89
N ASN A 115 -7.79 -67.48 30.75
CA ASN A 115 -7.86 -68.28 31.99
C ASN A 115 -6.79 -68.04 33.09
N LYS A 116 -5.64 -67.44 32.77
CA LYS A 116 -4.49 -67.13 33.63
C LYS A 116 -4.20 -65.64 33.63
N GLU A 117 -4.31 -64.98 32.49
CA GLU A 117 -3.98 -63.56 32.32
C GLU A 117 -5.02 -62.86 31.43
N LEU A 118 -5.35 -61.61 31.78
CA LEU A 118 -6.17 -60.74 30.93
C LEU A 118 -5.25 -60.02 29.96
N THR A 119 -5.58 -60.01 28.67
CA THR A 119 -4.77 -59.35 27.62
C THR A 119 -5.59 -58.28 26.91
N ALA A 120 -5.07 -57.05 26.83
CA ALA A 120 -5.69 -56.00 26.03
C ALA A 120 -5.29 -56.16 24.56
N GLN A 121 -6.26 -56.20 23.65
CA GLN A 121 -5.99 -56.13 22.22
C GLN A 121 -5.74 -54.68 21.82
N VAL A 122 -4.46 -54.35 21.66
CA VAL A 122 -4.01 -53.02 21.25
C VAL A 122 -3.18 -53.18 19.98
N SER A 123 -3.56 -52.48 18.91
CA SER A 123 -2.78 -52.46 17.69
C SER A 123 -1.46 -51.67 17.85
N ASP A 124 -0.40 -52.11 17.18
CA ASP A 124 0.91 -51.43 17.23
C ASP A 124 0.93 -50.12 16.41
N ASN A 125 -0.04 -49.93 15.49
CA ASN A 125 -0.14 -48.77 14.60
C ASN A 125 -1.00 -47.63 15.19
N ILE A 126 -0.57 -47.11 16.34
CA ILE A 126 -1.29 -46.00 16.96
C ILE A 126 -0.80 -44.65 16.41
N ASP A 127 -1.37 -44.22 15.29
CA ASP A 127 -1.18 -42.85 14.77
C ASP A 127 -1.71 -41.78 15.73
N VAL A 128 -1.30 -40.53 15.47
CA VAL A 128 -1.81 -39.34 16.16
C VAL A 128 -3.33 -39.19 15.94
N ILE A 129 -4.07 -38.94 17.02
CA ILE A 129 -5.48 -38.55 16.95
C ILE A 129 -5.56 -37.03 17.00
N ARG A 130 -5.99 -36.41 15.91
CA ARG A 130 -6.37 -34.99 15.91
C ARG A 130 -7.86 -34.87 16.19
N ILE A 131 -8.23 -34.60 17.44
CA ILE A 131 -9.64 -34.45 17.82
C ILE A 131 -10.22 -33.21 17.13
N ILE A 132 -9.48 -32.10 17.19
CA ILE A 132 -9.88 -30.80 16.68
C ILE A 132 -8.78 -30.22 15.82
N ASP A 133 -9.20 -29.64 14.70
CA ASP A 133 -8.35 -28.86 13.81
C ASP A 133 -8.96 -27.47 13.58
N LYS A 134 -8.22 -26.43 13.95
CA LYS A 134 -8.55 -25.01 13.73
C LYS A 134 -9.88 -24.57 14.31
N MET A 135 -10.13 -24.89 15.58
CA MET A 135 -11.32 -24.41 16.29
C MET A 135 -11.13 -22.99 16.80
N PRO A 136 -12.08 -22.08 16.56
CA PRO A 136 -11.99 -20.71 17.06
C PRO A 136 -11.98 -20.70 18.60
N LEU A 137 -11.07 -19.92 19.16
CA LEU A 137 -10.93 -19.66 20.57
C LEU A 137 -11.80 -18.46 20.92
N SER A 138 -12.68 -18.61 21.92
CA SER A 138 -13.30 -17.43 22.51
C SER A 138 -12.25 -16.63 23.26
N SER A 139 -12.39 -15.30 23.30
CA SER A 139 -11.47 -14.33 23.95
C SER A 139 -11.15 -14.64 25.42
N THR A 140 -11.91 -15.53 26.06
CA THR A 140 -11.74 -15.93 27.47
C THR A 140 -10.95 -17.24 27.66
N GLY A 141 -10.79 -18.05 26.62
CA GLY A 141 -10.15 -19.36 26.68
C GLY A 141 -8.64 -19.31 26.42
N LYS A 142 -7.85 -18.75 27.34
CA LYS A 142 -6.37 -18.76 27.21
C LYS A 142 -5.75 -20.17 27.22
N SER A 143 -6.50 -21.17 27.71
CA SER A 143 -6.12 -22.58 27.69
C SER A 143 -7.34 -23.46 27.45
N ILE A 144 -7.25 -24.32 26.43
CA ILE A 144 -8.15 -25.46 26.28
C ILE A 144 -7.40 -26.67 26.82
N ASP A 145 -8.01 -27.27 27.83
CA ASP A 145 -7.49 -28.43 28.50
C ASP A 145 -8.36 -29.64 28.15
N ALA A 146 -7.72 -30.69 27.67
CA ALA A 146 -8.35 -32.00 27.58
C ALA A 146 -8.29 -32.67 28.94
N THR A 147 -9.45 -33.05 29.47
CA THR A 147 -9.53 -34.02 30.56
C THR A 147 -9.58 -35.40 29.91
N ILE A 148 -8.62 -36.25 30.22
CA ILE A 148 -8.61 -37.63 29.78
C ILE A 148 -9.18 -38.50 30.89
N GLU A 149 -10.09 -39.40 30.54
CA GLU A 149 -10.60 -40.42 31.44
C GLU A 149 -10.35 -41.80 30.82
N ALA A 150 -9.90 -42.76 31.63
CA ALA A 150 -9.79 -44.16 31.22
C ALA A 150 -10.60 -45.03 32.18
N LYS A 151 -11.39 -45.95 31.63
CA LYS A 151 -12.31 -46.81 32.39
C LYS A 151 -12.16 -48.25 31.91
N ALA A 152 -12.06 -49.17 32.87
CA ALA A 152 -12.15 -50.60 32.59
C ALA A 152 -13.61 -51.02 32.80
N ILE A 153 -14.23 -51.57 31.77
CA ILE A 153 -15.65 -51.92 31.73
C ILE A 153 -15.77 -53.44 31.84
N ALA A 154 -16.53 -53.90 32.81
CA ALA A 154 -16.86 -55.31 32.99
C ALA A 154 -18.01 -55.74 32.07
N ASP A 155 -18.12 -57.03 31.78
CA ASP A 155 -19.15 -57.61 30.89
C ASP A 155 -20.59 -57.23 31.33
N ASN A 156 -20.84 -57.26 32.65
CA ASN A 156 -22.11 -56.85 33.24
C ASN A 156 -22.37 -55.33 33.25
N ALA A 157 -21.42 -54.53 32.75
CA ALA A 157 -21.47 -53.08 32.65
C ALA A 157 -21.33 -52.58 31.20
N SER A 158 -21.47 -53.47 30.21
CA SER A 158 -21.43 -53.14 28.77
C SER A 158 -22.42 -52.03 28.37
N GLU A 159 -23.55 -51.91 29.08
CA GLU A 159 -24.52 -50.80 28.94
C GLU A 159 -23.90 -49.41 29.16
N GLN A 160 -22.76 -49.28 29.85
CA GLN A 160 -22.11 -47.99 30.07
C GLN A 160 -21.65 -47.32 28.77
N VAL A 161 -21.18 -48.10 27.78
CA VAL A 161 -20.79 -47.57 26.47
C VAL A 161 -22.02 -47.06 25.72
N PHE A 162 -23.11 -47.84 25.72
CA PHE A 162 -24.37 -47.46 25.09
C PHE A 162 -24.99 -46.23 25.75
N ASN A 163 -24.99 -46.15 27.07
CA ASN A 163 -25.48 -45.00 27.82
C ASN A 163 -24.66 -43.74 27.54
N MET A 164 -23.33 -43.84 27.47
CA MET A 164 -22.48 -42.72 27.09
C MET A 164 -22.84 -42.22 25.68
N VAL A 165 -22.94 -43.13 24.70
CA VAL A 165 -23.29 -42.76 23.32
C VAL A 165 -24.68 -42.13 23.26
N ALA A 166 -25.68 -42.73 23.90
CA ALA A 166 -27.04 -42.21 23.92
C ALA A 166 -27.11 -40.79 24.50
N LEU A 167 -26.43 -40.54 25.62
CA LEU A 167 -26.37 -39.23 26.26
C LEU A 167 -25.68 -38.22 25.35
N GLN A 168 -24.57 -38.57 24.70
CA GLN A 168 -23.90 -37.68 23.75
C GLN A 168 -24.77 -37.39 22.51
N LEU A 169 -25.49 -38.37 21.98
CA LEU A 169 -26.40 -38.15 20.83
C LEU A 169 -27.59 -37.26 21.22
N GLN A 170 -28.16 -37.42 22.42
CA GLN A 170 -29.19 -36.52 22.94
C GLN A 170 -28.65 -35.09 23.10
N ASN A 171 -27.44 -34.94 23.62
CA ASN A 171 -26.80 -33.64 23.77
C ASN A 171 -26.59 -32.95 22.42
N ILE A 172 -26.13 -33.70 21.41
CA ILE A 172 -25.95 -33.19 20.04
C ILE A 172 -27.31 -32.80 19.43
N ALA A 173 -28.35 -33.61 19.63
CA ALA A 173 -29.69 -33.34 19.10
C ALA A 173 -30.35 -32.10 19.73
N ASN A 174 -30.03 -31.78 20.98
CA ASN A 174 -30.54 -30.61 21.69
C ASN A 174 -29.86 -29.29 21.25
N LEU A 175 -28.84 -29.33 20.39
CA LEU A 175 -28.23 -28.14 19.83
C LEU A 175 -29.17 -27.52 18.79
N THR A 176 -29.71 -26.36 19.12
CA THR A 176 -30.75 -25.65 18.34
C THR A 176 -30.26 -25.04 17.03
N ALA A 177 -28.96 -25.09 16.73
CA ALA A 177 -28.39 -24.64 15.47
C ALA A 177 -28.19 -25.84 14.51
N SER A 178 -28.33 -25.61 13.20
CA SER A 178 -28.12 -26.66 12.18
C SER A 178 -26.82 -27.43 12.43
N PRO A 179 -26.85 -28.78 12.47
CA PRO A 179 -25.68 -29.56 12.85
C PRO A 179 -24.54 -29.31 11.86
N SER A 180 -23.42 -28.79 12.36
CA SER A 180 -22.21 -28.60 11.56
C SER A 180 -21.68 -29.96 11.08
N GLY A 181 -20.95 -30.00 9.96
CA GLY A 181 -20.33 -31.23 9.46
C GLY A 181 -19.40 -31.90 10.51
N ALA A 182 -18.84 -31.09 11.42
CA ALA A 182 -18.11 -31.53 12.60
C ALA A 182 -18.95 -32.40 13.56
N LEU A 183 -20.18 -31.98 13.90
CA LEU A 183 -21.09 -32.75 14.75
C LEU A 183 -21.48 -34.06 14.09
N MET A 184 -21.76 -34.04 12.78
CA MET A 184 -22.08 -35.26 12.02
C MET A 184 -20.91 -36.25 11.98
N SER A 185 -19.68 -35.75 11.88
CA SER A 185 -18.47 -36.60 11.96
C SER A 185 -18.39 -37.28 13.33
N LEU A 186 -18.68 -36.55 14.41
CA LEU A 186 -18.71 -37.10 15.77
C LEU A 186 -19.81 -38.15 15.96
N VAL A 187 -21.02 -37.93 15.41
CA VAL A 187 -22.09 -38.93 15.37
C VAL A 187 -21.61 -40.21 14.66
N GLY A 188 -20.89 -40.06 13.55
CA GLY A 188 -20.27 -41.19 12.85
C GLY A 188 -19.26 -41.97 13.71
N GLU A 189 -18.43 -41.27 14.49
CA GLU A 189 -17.48 -41.90 15.42
C GLU A 189 -18.20 -42.66 16.55
N PHE A 190 -19.29 -42.14 17.09
CA PHE A 190 -20.11 -42.89 18.05
C PHE A 190 -20.72 -44.15 17.42
N GLY A 191 -21.18 -44.09 16.17
CA GLY A 191 -21.65 -45.27 15.43
C GLY A 191 -20.55 -46.32 15.25
N LYS A 192 -19.32 -45.91 14.91
CA LYS A 192 -18.15 -46.79 14.81
C LYS A 192 -17.80 -47.44 16.16
N LEU A 193 -17.89 -46.69 17.26
CA LEU A 193 -17.68 -47.22 18.62
C LEU A 193 -18.70 -48.30 18.97
N LEU A 194 -19.98 -48.09 18.66
CA LEU A 194 -21.02 -49.10 18.90
C LEU A 194 -20.78 -50.36 18.05
N GLY A 195 -20.45 -50.18 16.77
CA GLY A 195 -20.19 -51.29 15.84
C GLY A 195 -18.99 -52.14 16.25
N SER A 196 -17.90 -51.52 16.69
CA SER A 196 -16.70 -52.22 17.20
C SER A 196 -16.95 -52.92 18.53
N SER A 197 -17.67 -52.28 19.45
CA SER A 197 -18.06 -52.90 20.73
C SER A 197 -18.94 -54.13 20.48
N SER A 198 -19.91 -54.05 19.57
CA SER A 198 -20.74 -55.22 19.21
C SER A 198 -19.94 -56.37 18.56
N ARG A 199 -18.87 -56.05 17.81
CA ARG A 199 -18.00 -57.04 17.15
C ARG A 199 -16.85 -57.54 18.04
N LYS A 200 -16.72 -57.02 19.26
CA LYS A 200 -15.60 -57.30 20.18
C LYS A 200 -14.23 -57.01 19.54
N THR A 201 -14.13 -55.90 18.82
CA THR A 201 -12.89 -55.45 18.15
C THR A 201 -12.41 -54.12 18.72
N GLU A 202 -11.13 -53.80 18.50
CA GLU A 202 -10.57 -52.49 18.82
C GLU A 202 -11.30 -51.36 18.06
N TYR A 203 -11.46 -50.24 18.76
CA TYR A 203 -11.90 -48.96 18.21
C TYR A 203 -10.84 -47.89 18.43
N LYS A 204 -10.67 -47.05 17.41
CA LYS A 204 -9.80 -45.88 17.42
C LYS A 204 -10.54 -44.72 16.79
N PHE A 205 -10.52 -43.56 17.46
CA PHE A 205 -11.05 -42.33 16.88
C PHE A 205 -10.25 -41.98 15.63
N SER A 206 -10.96 -41.77 14.53
CA SER A 206 -10.37 -41.59 13.20
C SER A 206 -10.81 -40.30 12.50
N SER A 207 -11.85 -39.66 13.00
CA SER A 207 -12.32 -38.39 12.44
C SER A 207 -11.46 -37.22 12.94
N THR A 208 -11.41 -36.15 12.17
CA THR A 208 -10.86 -34.86 12.61
C THR A 208 -11.95 -33.82 12.50
N ILE A 209 -12.27 -33.14 13.61
CA ILE A 209 -13.26 -32.09 13.61
C ILE A 209 -12.62 -30.81 13.09
N ARG A 210 -12.91 -30.47 11.82
CA ARG A 210 -12.55 -29.21 11.18
C ARG A 210 -13.75 -28.28 11.18
N LEU A 211 -13.59 -27.10 11.79
CA LEU A 211 -14.63 -26.06 11.81
C LEU A 211 -14.30 -24.89 10.88
N TYR A 212 -13.03 -24.68 10.56
CA TYR A 212 -12.60 -23.62 9.67
C TYR A 212 -11.69 -24.15 8.56
N GLU A 213 -12.14 -24.00 7.32
CA GLU A 213 -11.43 -24.43 6.11
C GLU A 213 -10.65 -23.25 5.52
N GLY A 214 -9.47 -23.00 6.07
CA GLY A 214 -8.45 -22.15 5.43
C GLY A 214 -7.21 -22.96 5.02
N HIS A 215 -6.46 -22.46 4.05
CA HIS A 215 -5.21 -23.07 3.61
C HIS A 215 -4.02 -22.41 4.33
N ASN A 216 -2.99 -23.19 4.67
CA ASN A 216 -1.67 -22.70 5.11
C ASN A 216 -1.68 -21.76 6.33
N PHE A 217 -2.25 -22.19 7.46
CA PHE A 217 -2.12 -21.47 8.72
C PHE A 217 -0.71 -21.62 9.29
N ASP A 218 -0.17 -20.53 9.83
CA ASP A 218 1.02 -20.62 10.67
C ASP A 218 0.59 -21.17 12.03
N THR A 219 1.04 -22.40 12.33
CA THR A 219 0.73 -23.11 13.56
C THR A 219 1.90 -23.07 14.52
N ARG A 220 1.65 -22.79 15.80
CA ARG A 220 2.67 -22.79 16.85
C ARG A 220 2.23 -23.62 18.03
N LEU A 221 3.14 -24.43 18.58
CA LEU A 221 2.92 -25.17 19.80
C LEU A 221 2.60 -24.22 20.96
N HIS A 222 1.51 -24.49 21.68
CA HIS A 222 1.04 -23.69 22.81
C HIS A 222 1.30 -24.41 24.13
N SER A 223 0.90 -25.69 24.24
CA SER A 223 1.09 -26.47 25.45
C SER A 223 1.17 -27.96 25.18
N VAL A 224 1.84 -28.68 26.07
CA VAL A 224 1.93 -30.14 26.07
C VAL A 224 1.66 -30.67 27.46
N ARG A 225 0.78 -31.66 27.57
CA ARG A 225 0.49 -32.35 28.83
C ARG A 225 0.64 -33.84 28.65
N VAL A 226 1.24 -34.50 29.63
CA VAL A 226 1.45 -35.94 29.60
C VAL A 226 0.71 -36.59 30.76
N TYR A 227 -0.21 -37.47 30.42
CA TYR A 227 -1.06 -38.19 31.36
C TYR A 227 -0.68 -39.66 31.36
N ALA A 228 -0.29 -40.20 32.50
CA ALA A 228 -0.11 -41.63 32.67
C ALA A 228 -1.41 -42.30 33.11
N LEU A 229 -1.65 -43.50 32.61
CA LEU A 229 -2.83 -44.30 32.87
C LEU A 229 -2.44 -45.45 33.79
N VAL A 230 -2.81 -45.35 35.06
CA VAL A 230 -2.30 -46.22 36.12
C VAL A 230 -3.43 -46.83 36.96
N PRO A 231 -3.21 -47.97 37.64
CA PRO A 231 -4.13 -48.44 38.66
C PRO A 231 -4.24 -47.46 39.84
N PRO A 232 -5.36 -47.45 40.59
CA PRO A 232 -5.57 -46.54 41.72
C PRO A 232 -4.53 -46.62 42.83
N ASP A 233 -3.85 -47.76 42.97
CA ASP A 233 -2.82 -47.98 43.99
C ASP A 233 -1.53 -47.19 43.73
N VAL A 234 -1.31 -46.74 42.48
CA VAL A 234 -0.12 -46.00 42.07
C VAL A 234 -0.29 -44.51 42.39
N LYS A 235 0.26 -44.08 43.52
CA LYS A 235 0.06 -42.70 44.03
C LYS A 235 0.82 -41.62 43.26
N ASN A 236 2.03 -41.92 42.78
CA ASN A 236 2.91 -40.92 42.15
C ASN A 236 3.41 -41.41 40.80
N VAL A 237 3.29 -40.57 39.77
CA VAL A 237 3.90 -40.78 38.46
C VAL A 237 4.80 -39.60 38.14
N VAL A 238 6.09 -39.85 37.95
CA VAL A 238 7.07 -38.82 37.58
C VAL A 238 7.66 -39.17 36.22
N ILE A 239 7.42 -38.32 35.23
CA ILE A 239 7.99 -38.45 33.89
C ILE A 239 9.18 -37.50 33.81
N LYS A 240 10.34 -38.01 33.36
CA LYS A 240 11.58 -37.22 33.28
C LYS A 240 11.41 -36.07 32.28
N SER A 241 11.81 -34.86 32.69
CA SER A 241 11.50 -33.60 31.98
C SER A 241 12.69 -32.89 31.32
N ALA A 242 13.93 -33.28 31.63
CA ALA A 242 15.11 -32.48 31.30
C ALA A 242 15.29 -32.25 29.78
N LYS A 243 15.17 -33.31 28.96
CA LYS A 243 15.26 -33.22 27.49
C LYS A 243 13.96 -32.72 26.84
N ALA A 244 12.84 -32.79 27.57
CA ALA A 244 11.52 -32.43 27.07
C ALA A 244 11.36 -30.93 26.89
N ASN A 245 11.79 -30.15 27.87
CA ASN A 245 11.70 -28.70 27.78
C ASN A 245 12.47 -28.14 26.57
N GLU A 246 13.66 -28.69 26.29
CA GLU A 246 14.51 -28.25 25.17
C GLU A 246 13.89 -28.62 23.82
N LEU A 247 13.41 -29.87 23.65
CA LEU A 247 12.74 -30.28 22.42
C LEU A 247 11.49 -29.44 22.16
N LEU A 248 10.64 -29.26 23.18
CA LEU A 248 9.37 -28.57 23.05
C LEU A 248 9.55 -27.06 22.78
N ALA A 249 10.57 -26.43 23.38
CA ALA A 249 10.91 -25.03 23.08
C ALA A 249 11.39 -24.83 21.64
N ASN A 250 12.05 -25.84 21.05
CA ASN A 250 12.60 -25.79 19.69
C ASN A 250 11.65 -26.35 18.62
N SER A 251 10.57 -27.03 19.00
CA SER A 251 9.62 -27.67 18.07
C SER A 251 8.35 -26.85 17.94
N SER A 252 8.47 -25.64 17.35
CA SER A 252 7.33 -24.72 17.21
C SER A 252 6.25 -25.26 16.26
N ASN A 253 6.63 -25.99 15.21
CA ASN A 253 5.74 -26.39 14.12
C ASN A 253 5.56 -27.91 14.09
N GLY A 254 4.72 -28.41 15.00
CA GLY A 254 4.34 -29.82 15.07
C GLY A 254 5.33 -30.71 15.83
N LEU A 255 4.79 -31.76 16.44
CA LEU A 255 5.55 -32.74 17.21
C LEU A 255 5.56 -34.09 16.47
N ASP A 256 6.74 -34.69 16.37
CA ASP A 256 6.90 -36.03 15.85
C ASP A 256 6.82 -37.05 16.99
N ARG A 257 6.01 -38.09 16.80
CA ARG A 257 5.81 -39.20 17.74
C ARG A 257 7.13 -39.80 18.20
N ARG A 258 8.08 -40.03 17.28
CA ARG A 258 9.39 -40.65 17.62
C ARG A 258 10.24 -39.76 18.53
N LYS A 259 10.20 -38.45 18.29
CA LYS A 259 10.90 -37.47 19.14
C LYS A 259 10.30 -37.43 20.55
N LEU A 260 8.97 -37.44 20.64
CA LEU A 260 8.27 -37.47 21.94
C LEU A 260 8.57 -38.75 22.74
N GLU A 261 8.59 -39.91 22.07
CA GLU A 261 8.94 -41.19 22.70
C GLU A 261 10.35 -41.17 23.30
N THR A 262 11.32 -40.70 22.52
CA THR A 262 12.74 -40.61 22.92
C THR A 262 12.95 -39.68 24.12
N VAL A 263 12.13 -38.63 24.20
CA VAL A 263 12.31 -37.54 25.16
C VAL A 263 11.66 -37.81 26.51
N PHE A 264 10.48 -38.42 26.53
CA PHE A 264 9.81 -38.77 27.77
C PHE A 264 10.34 -40.09 28.37
N ASP A 265 10.74 -41.05 27.54
CA ASP A 265 11.35 -42.36 27.92
C ASP A 265 10.65 -43.04 29.12
N TYR A 266 9.33 -42.87 29.22
CA TYR A 266 8.53 -43.46 30.29
C TYR A 266 8.13 -44.88 29.87
N LYS A 267 8.38 -45.88 30.71
CA LYS A 267 8.20 -47.32 30.35
C LYS A 267 7.28 -48.10 31.28
N ASP A 268 6.87 -47.50 32.39
CA ASP A 268 6.18 -48.22 33.46
C ASP A 268 4.74 -48.55 33.10
N TYR A 269 4.03 -47.56 32.53
CA TYR A 269 2.61 -47.63 32.20
C TYR A 269 2.30 -46.95 30.85
N PRO A 270 1.11 -47.20 30.26
CA PRO A 270 0.60 -46.44 29.12
C PRO A 270 0.50 -44.95 29.46
N TYR A 271 0.80 -44.09 28.49
CA TYR A 271 0.67 -42.65 28.68
C TYR A 271 0.20 -41.95 27.41
N LEU A 272 -0.50 -40.84 27.60
CA LEU A 272 -1.03 -39.98 26.56
C LEU A 272 -0.31 -38.64 26.58
N VAL A 273 0.18 -38.20 25.42
CA VAL A 273 0.68 -36.85 25.22
C VAL A 273 -0.40 -36.06 24.50
N VAL A 274 -0.90 -35.01 25.13
CA VAL A 274 -1.84 -34.05 24.55
C VAL A 274 -1.06 -32.79 24.17
N ALA A 275 -0.99 -32.50 22.88
CA ALA A 275 -0.32 -31.33 22.33
C ALA A 275 -1.34 -30.36 21.74
N ASN A 276 -1.32 -29.12 22.21
CA ASN A 276 -2.18 -28.05 21.77
C ASN A 276 -1.37 -27.06 20.93
N TYR A 277 -1.91 -26.69 19.77
CA TYR A 277 -1.32 -25.71 18.85
C TYR A 277 -2.28 -24.55 18.65
N LYS A 278 -1.74 -23.33 18.65
CA LYS A 278 -2.49 -22.17 18.18
C LYS A 278 -2.14 -21.89 16.73
N SER A 279 -3.13 -21.48 15.94
CA SER A 279 -2.94 -21.11 14.55
C SER A 279 -3.34 -19.66 14.32
N LEU A 280 -2.51 -18.97 13.55
CA LEU A 280 -2.67 -17.57 13.17
C LEU A 280 -3.75 -17.43 12.10
N TYR A 281 -4.70 -16.50 12.27
CA TYR A 281 -5.64 -16.19 11.20
C TYR A 281 -4.91 -15.77 9.93
N LYS A 282 -5.38 -16.32 8.80
CA LYS A 282 -4.82 -16.02 7.51
C LYS A 282 -5.93 -15.65 6.57
N THR A 283 -5.72 -14.51 5.96
CA THR A 283 -6.63 -13.98 4.96
C THR A 283 -6.25 -14.53 3.58
N ASP A 284 -7.24 -14.70 2.70
CA ASP A 284 -6.99 -15.21 1.35
C ASP A 284 -6.15 -14.18 0.59
N VAL A 285 -4.92 -14.55 0.19
CA VAL A 285 -4.00 -13.68 -0.56
C VAL A 285 -4.60 -13.42 -1.94
N LEU A 286 -4.73 -12.15 -2.31
CA LEU A 286 -5.29 -11.73 -3.59
C LEU A 286 -4.23 -11.09 -4.46
N SER A 287 -4.15 -11.50 -5.72
CA SER A 287 -3.44 -10.72 -6.72
C SER A 287 -4.31 -9.57 -7.24
N GLY A 288 -3.69 -8.46 -7.65
CA GLY A 288 -4.40 -7.30 -8.20
C GLY A 288 -5.32 -7.62 -9.39
N ASN A 289 -5.04 -8.70 -10.13
CA ASN A 289 -5.83 -9.11 -11.30
C ASN A 289 -7.13 -9.81 -10.92
N GLU A 290 -7.10 -10.62 -9.86
CA GLU A 290 -8.25 -11.43 -9.40
C GLU A 290 -9.34 -10.57 -8.75
N ILE A 291 -9.01 -9.37 -8.28
CA ILE A 291 -9.96 -8.50 -7.58
C ILE A 291 -11.01 -7.94 -8.55
N ASN A 292 -12.26 -8.32 -8.33
CA ASN A 292 -13.45 -7.81 -8.99
C ASN A 292 -14.61 -7.72 -7.98
N THR A 293 -15.71 -7.07 -8.37
CA THR A 293 -16.87 -6.83 -7.49
C THR A 293 -17.50 -8.14 -6.99
N GLU A 294 -17.57 -9.17 -7.84
CA GLU A 294 -18.13 -10.47 -7.47
C GLU A 294 -17.32 -11.17 -6.37
N LEU A 295 -16.00 -11.20 -6.52
CA LEU A 295 -15.09 -11.78 -5.53
C LEU A 295 -15.16 -11.03 -4.19
N ILE A 296 -15.24 -9.70 -4.24
CA ILE A 296 -15.39 -8.86 -3.05
C ILE A 296 -16.68 -9.19 -2.31
N GLU A 297 -17.82 -9.29 -2.99
CA GLU A 297 -19.09 -9.63 -2.35
C GLU A 297 -19.11 -11.07 -1.83
N LYS A 298 -18.52 -12.03 -2.58
CA LYS A 298 -18.36 -13.41 -2.12
C LYS A 298 -17.52 -13.48 -0.84
N ARG A 299 -16.43 -12.70 -0.77
CA ARG A 299 -15.57 -12.60 0.42
C ARG A 299 -16.32 -11.99 1.60
N LYS A 300 -17.10 -10.93 1.37
CA LYS A 300 -17.96 -10.31 2.38
C LYS A 300 -18.99 -11.29 2.95
N GLN A 301 -19.67 -12.05 2.08
CA GLN A 301 -20.60 -13.09 2.54
C GLN A 301 -19.90 -14.18 3.33
N LYS A 302 -18.74 -14.66 2.85
CA LYS A 302 -17.93 -15.67 3.54
C LYS A 302 -17.54 -15.22 4.95
N ILE A 303 -17.06 -13.98 5.11
CA ILE A 303 -16.65 -13.49 6.43
C ILE A 303 -17.84 -13.22 7.36
N ASN A 304 -18.96 -12.68 6.86
CA ASN A 304 -20.18 -12.52 7.66
C ASN A 304 -20.68 -13.85 8.19
N ASN A 305 -20.80 -14.87 7.31
CA ASN A 305 -21.22 -16.20 7.73
C ASN A 305 -20.24 -16.83 8.73
N ALA A 306 -18.94 -16.59 8.56
CA ALA A 306 -17.92 -17.07 9.49
C ALA A 306 -18.00 -16.38 10.86
N HIS A 307 -18.31 -15.08 10.90
CA HIS A 307 -18.51 -14.32 12.13
C HIS A 307 -19.81 -14.72 12.84
N ASP A 308 -20.92 -14.82 12.11
CA ASP A 308 -22.22 -15.28 12.64
C ASP A 308 -22.13 -16.71 13.22
N ALA A 309 -21.29 -17.57 12.61
CA ALA A 309 -20.99 -18.91 13.10
C ALA A 309 -19.94 -18.95 14.23
N GLY A 310 -19.41 -17.80 14.66
CA GLY A 310 -18.39 -17.70 15.72
C GLY A 310 -17.02 -18.27 15.34
N LEU A 311 -16.73 -18.41 14.03
CA LEU A 311 -15.47 -18.93 13.48
C LEU A 311 -14.35 -17.89 13.39
N VAL A 312 -14.70 -16.61 13.52
CA VAL A 312 -13.77 -15.48 13.49
C VAL A 312 -14.12 -14.53 14.63
N ASN A 313 -13.12 -14.01 15.33
CA ASN A 313 -13.32 -13.05 16.41
C ASN A 313 -13.68 -11.65 15.89
N ASP A 314 -14.27 -10.83 16.77
CA ASP A 314 -14.78 -9.50 16.41
C ASP A 314 -13.71 -8.58 15.82
N GLU A 315 -12.49 -8.61 16.36
CA GLU A 315 -11.40 -7.76 15.88
C GLU A 315 -10.97 -8.15 14.46
N THR A 316 -10.80 -9.44 14.20
CA THR A 316 -10.44 -9.93 12.86
C THR A 316 -11.56 -9.67 11.86
N PHE A 317 -12.81 -9.88 12.27
CA PHE A 317 -13.97 -9.54 11.46
C PHE A 317 -13.97 -8.06 11.07
N LYS A 318 -13.76 -7.17 12.04
CA LYS A 318 -13.69 -5.72 11.82
C LYS A 318 -12.58 -5.34 10.82
N GLN A 319 -11.37 -5.90 10.99
CA GLN A 319 -10.26 -5.66 10.07
C GLN A 319 -10.55 -6.18 8.65
N GLU A 320 -11.15 -7.37 8.53
CA GLU A 320 -11.53 -7.95 7.24
C GLU A 320 -12.58 -7.08 6.52
N MET A 321 -13.55 -6.53 7.26
CA MET A 321 -14.55 -5.61 6.69
C MET A 321 -13.92 -4.30 6.21
N TYR A 322 -12.97 -3.72 6.94
CA TYR A 322 -12.22 -2.56 6.44
C TYR A 322 -11.34 -2.87 5.24
N PHE A 323 -10.78 -4.08 5.18
CA PHE A 323 -10.02 -4.52 4.02
C PHE A 323 -10.93 -4.71 2.81
N ILE A 324 -12.14 -5.27 2.99
CA ILE A 324 -13.15 -5.37 1.93
C ILE A 324 -13.54 -3.98 1.38
N GLU A 325 -13.74 -2.99 2.24
CA GLU A 325 -13.98 -1.60 1.80
C GLU A 325 -12.82 -1.05 0.97
N PHE A 326 -11.58 -1.31 1.40
CA PHE A 326 -10.39 -0.91 0.67
C PHE A 326 -10.28 -1.62 -0.70
N LEU A 327 -10.64 -2.91 -0.79
CA LEU A 327 -10.70 -3.65 -2.05
C LEU A 327 -11.74 -3.05 -3.02
N ARG A 328 -12.86 -2.51 -2.51
CA ARG A 328 -13.84 -1.79 -3.34
C ARG A 328 -13.23 -0.52 -3.94
N THR A 329 -12.52 0.28 -3.14
CA THR A 329 -11.79 1.46 -3.65
C THR A 329 -10.76 1.07 -4.73
N PHE A 330 -10.08 -0.07 -4.57
CA PHE A 330 -9.18 -0.58 -5.60
C PHE A 330 -9.91 -1.05 -6.87
N ALA A 331 -11.09 -1.65 -6.73
CA ALA A 331 -11.93 -2.02 -7.87
C ALA A 331 -12.39 -0.79 -8.67
N ASP A 332 -12.77 0.30 -7.99
CA ASP A 332 -13.14 1.58 -8.63
C ASP A 332 -11.95 2.19 -9.41
N LEU A 333 -10.74 2.09 -8.85
CA LEU A 333 -9.51 2.47 -9.56
C LEU A 333 -9.30 1.61 -10.81
N LYS A 334 -9.46 0.29 -10.72
CA LYS A 334 -9.34 -0.62 -11.89
C LYS A 334 -10.36 -0.27 -12.97
N GLN A 335 -11.60 0.04 -12.59
CA GLN A 335 -12.62 0.47 -13.55
C GLN A 335 -12.20 1.77 -14.25
N SER A 336 -11.75 2.77 -13.50
CA SER A 336 -11.27 4.04 -14.07
C SER A 336 -10.06 3.85 -14.99
N LEU A 337 -9.15 2.94 -14.65
CA LEU A 337 -8.01 2.57 -15.50
C LEU A 337 -8.46 1.93 -16.82
N ASN A 338 -9.49 1.09 -16.79
CA ASN A 338 -10.05 0.49 -18.00
C ASN A 338 -10.74 1.54 -18.89
N ASP A 339 -11.52 2.43 -18.27
CA ASP A 339 -12.19 3.54 -18.97
C ASP A 339 -11.16 4.48 -19.61
N TYR A 340 -10.10 4.82 -18.88
CA TYR A 340 -8.98 5.59 -19.42
C TYR A 340 -8.32 4.88 -20.62
N LYS A 341 -7.97 3.59 -20.49
CA LYS A 341 -7.33 2.83 -21.58
C LYS A 341 -8.21 2.74 -22.82
N LEU A 342 -9.53 2.64 -22.65
CA LEU A 342 -10.49 2.61 -23.75
C LEU A 342 -10.56 3.98 -24.46
N ASN A 343 -10.65 5.07 -23.68
CA ASN A 343 -10.73 6.42 -24.23
C ASN A 343 -9.41 6.89 -24.86
N TYR A 344 -8.27 6.51 -24.28
CA TYR A 344 -6.94 6.83 -24.80
C TYR A 344 -6.78 6.33 -26.24
N LYS A 345 -7.29 5.13 -26.55
CA LYS A 345 -7.31 4.57 -27.92
C LYS A 345 -8.16 5.39 -28.90
N ASN A 346 -9.18 6.10 -28.41
CA ASN A 346 -10.10 6.89 -29.22
C ASN A 346 -9.59 8.33 -29.49
N ASN A 347 -8.47 8.75 -28.90
CA ASN A 347 -7.78 10.02 -29.14
C ASN A 347 -8.62 11.32 -28.95
N ILE A 348 -9.61 11.30 -28.07
CA ILE A 348 -10.39 12.51 -27.72
C ILE A 348 -9.78 13.18 -26.49
N SER A 349 -9.07 14.30 -26.68
CA SER A 349 -8.27 14.98 -25.63
C SER A 349 -9.05 15.30 -24.35
N GLU A 350 -10.25 15.87 -24.47
CA GLU A 350 -11.05 16.26 -23.30
C GLU A 350 -11.55 15.04 -22.52
N VAL A 351 -12.01 14.00 -23.21
CA VAL A 351 -12.47 12.75 -22.58
C VAL A 351 -11.30 12.02 -21.91
N ASN A 352 -10.11 12.07 -22.51
CA ASN A 352 -8.88 11.52 -21.95
C ASN A 352 -8.49 12.23 -20.65
N SER A 353 -8.50 13.56 -20.61
CA SER A 353 -8.21 14.30 -19.37
C SER A 353 -9.21 14.01 -18.25
N LYS A 354 -10.52 13.87 -18.57
CA LYS A 354 -11.56 13.55 -17.57
C LYS A 354 -11.41 12.14 -17.02
N SER A 355 -11.19 11.14 -17.88
CA SER A 355 -10.96 9.76 -17.44
C SER A 355 -9.66 9.60 -16.66
N LEU A 356 -8.59 10.31 -17.05
CA LEU A 356 -7.34 10.35 -16.29
C LEU A 356 -7.53 11.01 -14.92
N PHE A 357 -8.35 12.06 -14.83
CA PHE A 357 -8.70 12.68 -13.56
C PHE A 357 -9.46 11.74 -12.63
N SER A 358 -10.36 10.90 -13.15
CA SER A 358 -11.01 9.85 -12.36
C SER A 358 -10.01 8.83 -11.82
N VAL A 359 -8.97 8.47 -12.60
CA VAL A 359 -7.87 7.62 -12.11
C VAL A 359 -7.11 8.30 -10.96
N ILE A 360 -6.82 9.59 -11.08
CA ILE A 360 -6.17 10.40 -10.02
C ILE A 360 -7.00 10.38 -8.73
N GLN A 361 -8.31 10.63 -8.83
CA GLN A 361 -9.21 10.64 -7.68
C GLN A 361 -9.23 9.29 -6.97
N ASN A 362 -9.39 8.19 -7.72
CA ASN A 362 -9.48 6.86 -7.15
C ASN A 362 -8.16 6.36 -6.59
N TYR A 363 -7.02 6.69 -7.21
CA TYR A 363 -5.71 6.35 -6.66
C TYR A 363 -5.41 7.13 -5.38
N ARG A 364 -5.74 8.43 -5.33
CA ARG A 364 -5.63 9.23 -4.11
C ARG A 364 -6.53 8.70 -3.00
N ALA A 365 -7.76 8.31 -3.31
CA ALA A 365 -8.67 7.69 -2.35
C ALA A 365 -8.07 6.39 -1.78
N LEU A 366 -7.55 5.51 -2.64
CA LEU A 366 -6.89 4.27 -2.23
C LEU A 366 -5.73 4.52 -1.25
N LYS A 367 -4.80 5.41 -1.61
CA LYS A 367 -3.64 5.75 -0.74
C LYS A 367 -4.09 6.41 0.56
N THR A 368 -5.14 7.22 0.52
CA THR A 368 -5.70 7.87 1.71
C THR A 368 -6.31 6.85 2.67
N VAL A 369 -7.12 5.90 2.16
CA VAL A 369 -7.70 4.83 2.98
C VAL A 369 -6.60 3.99 3.62
N GLN A 370 -5.58 3.58 2.86
CA GLN A 370 -4.41 2.87 3.42
C GLN A 370 -3.78 3.66 4.56
N ARG A 371 -3.43 4.94 4.34
CA ARG A 371 -2.77 5.80 5.33
C ARG A 371 -3.62 5.98 6.60
N VAL A 372 -4.94 6.14 6.45
CA VAL A 372 -5.87 6.25 7.58
C VAL A 372 -5.86 4.97 8.41
N ARG A 373 -5.93 3.80 7.77
CA ARG A 373 -5.90 2.50 8.46
C ARG A 373 -4.55 2.24 9.14
N GLU A 374 -3.44 2.60 8.51
CA GLU A 374 -2.10 2.50 9.12
C GLU A 374 -1.98 3.33 10.40
N ARG A 375 -2.53 4.56 10.40
CA ARG A 375 -2.55 5.45 11.58
C ARG A 375 -3.52 4.95 12.66
N GLU A 376 -4.73 4.53 12.28
CA GLU A 376 -5.74 4.03 13.21
C GLU A 376 -5.28 2.76 13.94
N PHE A 377 -4.62 1.85 13.22
CA PHE A 377 -4.25 0.51 13.70
C PHE A 377 -2.75 0.33 13.95
N THR A 378 -2.03 1.41 14.30
CA THR A 378 -0.58 1.35 14.54
C THR A 378 -0.19 0.37 15.64
N LYS A 379 -1.02 0.22 16.69
CA LYS A 379 -0.76 -0.67 17.84
C LYS A 379 -1.48 -2.02 17.77
N ASN A 380 -2.29 -2.24 16.73
CA ASN A 380 -3.11 -3.44 16.60
C ASN A 380 -2.31 -4.57 15.93
N THR A 381 -2.10 -5.68 16.65
CA THR A 381 -1.24 -6.77 16.17
C THR A 381 -1.84 -7.51 14.98
N THR A 382 -3.16 -7.74 14.98
CA THR A 382 -3.89 -8.33 13.85
C THR A 382 -3.67 -7.52 12.57
N TYR A 383 -3.82 -6.19 12.64
CA TYR A 383 -3.57 -5.33 11.50
C TYR A 383 -2.11 -5.36 11.06
N GLN A 384 -1.15 -5.17 11.98
CA GLN A 384 0.27 -5.09 11.64
C GLN A 384 0.81 -6.38 11.01
N ASN A 385 0.40 -7.54 11.54
CA ASN A 385 0.95 -8.83 11.16
C ASN A 385 0.21 -9.47 9.98
N ILE A 386 -1.09 -9.24 9.84
CA ILE A 386 -1.91 -9.91 8.82
C ILE A 386 -2.33 -8.95 7.71
N PHE A 387 -3.00 -7.84 8.05
CA PHE A 387 -3.65 -7.01 7.03
C PHE A 387 -2.71 -6.00 6.37
N ARG A 388 -1.78 -5.39 7.11
CA ARG A 388 -0.87 -4.37 6.58
C ARG A 388 -0.07 -4.87 5.35
N PRO A 389 0.49 -6.09 5.33
CA PRO A 389 1.12 -6.64 4.12
C PRO A 389 0.16 -6.74 2.93
N GLU A 390 -1.11 -7.09 3.16
CA GLU A 390 -2.12 -7.20 2.11
C GLU A 390 -2.50 -5.83 1.53
N TYR A 391 -2.71 -4.82 2.38
CA TYR A 391 -2.88 -3.43 1.93
C TYR A 391 -1.72 -2.99 1.03
N ALA A 392 -0.47 -3.25 1.45
CA ALA A 392 0.71 -2.92 0.69
C ALA A 392 0.79 -3.66 -0.65
N SER A 393 0.43 -4.96 -0.68
CA SER A 393 0.38 -5.78 -1.90
C SER A 393 -0.58 -5.21 -2.95
N ILE A 394 -1.77 -4.77 -2.52
CA ILE A 394 -2.76 -4.17 -3.42
C ILE A 394 -2.32 -2.80 -3.91
N VAL A 395 -1.74 -1.97 -3.05
CA VAL A 395 -1.17 -0.67 -3.47
C VAL A 395 -0.02 -0.85 -4.45
N ASN A 396 0.86 -1.81 -4.23
CA ASN A 396 1.93 -2.13 -5.18
C ASN A 396 1.34 -2.56 -6.54
N SER A 397 0.27 -3.35 -6.53
CA SER A 397 -0.45 -3.72 -7.76
C SER A 397 -1.04 -2.51 -8.48
N ALA A 398 -1.62 -1.56 -7.73
CA ALA A 398 -2.11 -0.30 -8.29
C ALA A 398 -0.99 0.53 -8.92
N GLU A 399 0.15 0.64 -8.24
CA GLU A 399 1.31 1.40 -8.71
C GLU A 399 1.90 0.79 -9.98
N LEU A 400 1.95 -0.54 -10.08
CA LEU A 400 2.35 -1.24 -11.31
C LEU A 400 1.40 -0.93 -12.48
N TYR A 401 0.09 -0.81 -12.24
CA TYR A 401 -0.84 -0.42 -13.30
C TYR A 401 -0.67 1.03 -13.74
N LEU A 402 -0.31 1.91 -12.81
CA LEU A 402 -0.05 3.32 -13.10
C LEU A 402 1.30 3.54 -13.82
N ASP A 403 2.24 2.61 -13.70
CA ASP A 403 3.50 2.66 -14.45
C ASP A 403 3.39 2.17 -15.91
N ALA A 404 2.18 1.84 -16.37
CA ALA A 404 1.95 1.31 -17.71
C ALA A 404 2.21 2.31 -18.86
N ASP A 405 2.01 3.61 -18.62
CA ASP A 405 2.31 4.68 -19.59
C ASP A 405 2.71 5.99 -18.90
N HIS A 406 3.17 6.97 -19.68
CA HIS A 406 3.69 8.24 -19.17
C HIS A 406 2.63 9.09 -18.47
N ASN A 407 1.37 9.12 -18.95
CA ASN A 407 0.31 9.94 -18.35
C ASN A 407 -0.14 9.36 -17.01
N LEU A 408 -0.25 8.03 -16.94
CA LEU A 408 -0.57 7.32 -15.69
C LEU A 408 0.56 7.46 -14.67
N LYS A 409 1.81 7.39 -15.12
CA LYS A 409 2.98 7.60 -14.25
C LYS A 409 3.02 9.02 -13.69
N ASN A 410 2.77 10.02 -14.52
CA ASN A 410 2.68 11.41 -14.08
C ASN A 410 1.50 11.61 -13.10
N SER A 411 0.38 10.92 -13.33
CA SER A 411 -0.76 10.91 -12.40
C SER A 411 -0.41 10.31 -11.04
N LYS A 412 0.39 9.23 -11.02
CA LYS A 412 0.95 8.65 -9.79
C LYS A 412 1.81 9.69 -9.05
N ASP A 413 2.76 10.30 -9.75
CA ASP A 413 3.68 11.29 -9.18
C ASP A 413 2.96 12.53 -8.66
N LEU A 414 1.91 12.98 -9.36
CA LEU A 414 1.02 14.05 -8.93
C LEU A 414 0.34 13.69 -7.60
N VAL A 415 -0.29 12.51 -7.51
CA VAL A 415 -0.98 12.08 -6.28
C VAL A 415 -0.02 11.95 -5.10
N LEU A 416 1.15 11.34 -5.31
CA LEU A 416 2.16 11.22 -4.25
C LEU A 416 2.64 12.60 -3.78
N THR A 417 2.85 13.53 -4.71
CA THR A 417 3.21 14.92 -4.39
C THR A 417 2.13 15.63 -3.58
N LEU A 418 0.86 15.47 -3.94
CA LEU A 418 -0.26 16.05 -3.18
C LEU A 418 -0.31 15.50 -1.74
N LEU A 419 -0.13 14.19 -1.56
CA LEU A 419 -0.15 13.54 -0.25
C LEU A 419 1.05 13.96 0.63
N GLU A 420 2.21 14.23 0.03
CA GLU A 420 3.35 14.83 0.72
C GLU A 420 3.02 16.25 1.18
N LEU A 421 2.55 17.11 0.28
CA LEU A 421 2.21 18.52 0.57
C LEU A 421 1.18 18.68 1.70
N GLU A 422 0.19 17.77 1.77
CA GLU A 422 -0.78 17.75 2.88
C GLU A 422 -0.16 17.46 4.25
N ASN A 423 0.89 16.64 4.32
CA ASN A 423 1.52 16.28 5.60
C ASN A 423 2.61 17.29 6.01
N ASP A 424 3.25 17.91 5.03
CA ASP A 424 4.53 18.60 5.19
C ASP A 424 4.41 20.12 4.96
N GLY A 425 3.41 20.75 5.58
CA GLY A 425 3.13 22.19 5.46
C GLY A 425 4.30 23.14 5.80
N LYS A 426 5.40 22.64 6.38
CA LYS A 426 6.64 23.40 6.65
C LYS A 426 7.74 23.24 5.57
N ASN A 427 7.71 22.17 4.76
CA ASN A 427 8.75 21.88 3.75
C ASN A 427 8.50 22.55 2.39
N VAL A 428 7.37 23.25 2.25
CA VAL A 428 7.03 24.11 1.10
C VAL A 428 7.90 25.38 1.05
N ALA A 429 8.68 25.67 2.09
CA ALA A 429 9.52 26.89 2.15
C ALA A 429 10.77 26.86 1.24
N ASN A 430 11.17 25.71 0.68
CA ASN A 430 12.40 25.62 -0.12
C ASN A 430 12.12 25.81 -1.62
N VAL A 431 12.70 26.88 -2.21
CA VAL A 431 12.54 27.26 -3.63
C VAL A 431 12.77 26.09 -4.61
N PRO A 432 13.94 25.40 -4.63
CA PRO A 432 14.14 24.20 -5.46
C PRO A 432 13.09 23.10 -5.29
N LYS A 433 12.63 22.85 -4.06
CA LYS A 433 11.62 21.80 -3.81
C LYS A 433 10.26 22.22 -4.36
N ARG A 434 9.84 23.48 -4.18
CA ARG A 434 8.59 23.99 -4.78
C ARG A 434 8.61 23.87 -6.30
N GLU A 435 9.72 24.22 -6.93
CA GLU A 435 9.87 24.11 -8.38
C GLU A 435 9.76 22.64 -8.86
N ALA A 436 10.35 21.70 -8.13
CA ALA A 436 10.21 20.27 -8.39
C ALA A 436 8.76 19.78 -8.20
N TYR A 437 8.06 20.27 -7.18
CA TYR A 437 6.63 19.96 -6.97
C TYR A 437 5.75 20.53 -8.08
N LEU A 438 5.94 21.80 -8.46
CA LEU A 438 5.23 22.41 -9.60
C LEU A 438 5.49 21.64 -10.90
N THR A 439 6.70 21.16 -11.11
CA THR A 439 7.03 20.30 -12.26
C THR A 439 6.18 19.04 -12.30
N LYS A 440 5.99 18.37 -11.16
CA LYS A 440 5.16 17.15 -11.06
C LYS A 440 3.67 17.47 -11.17
N LEU A 441 3.20 18.54 -10.53
CA LEU A 441 1.79 18.93 -10.56
C LEU A 441 1.32 19.36 -11.96
N HIS A 442 2.18 20.03 -12.73
CA HIS A 442 1.91 20.42 -14.12
C HIS A 442 2.32 19.36 -15.15
N SER A 443 2.78 18.18 -14.71
CA SER A 443 3.15 17.08 -15.62
C SER A 443 1.95 16.32 -16.19
N VAL A 444 0.74 16.58 -15.66
CA VAL A 444 -0.50 15.96 -16.09
C VAL A 444 -1.44 17.01 -16.67
N ASP A 445 -2.02 16.70 -17.83
CA ASP A 445 -3.08 17.51 -18.43
C ASP A 445 -4.39 17.31 -17.67
N LEU A 446 -4.70 18.24 -16.77
CA LEU A 446 -5.96 18.26 -16.03
C LEU A 446 -7.11 18.74 -16.93
N PRO A 447 -8.36 18.32 -16.65
CA PRO A 447 -9.55 18.86 -17.30
C PRO A 447 -9.65 20.40 -17.21
N GLY A 448 -10.49 20.99 -18.06
CA GLY A 448 -10.74 22.43 -18.04
C GLY A 448 -11.18 22.96 -16.68
N ARG A 449 -10.92 24.26 -16.43
CA ARG A 449 -11.18 24.92 -15.13
C ARG A 449 -12.61 24.76 -14.64
N ASP A 450 -13.60 24.82 -15.53
CA ASP A 450 -15.01 24.64 -15.19
C ASP A 450 -15.26 23.26 -14.57
N PHE A 451 -14.68 22.21 -15.14
CA PHE A 451 -14.79 20.85 -14.60
C PHE A 451 -14.08 20.71 -13.25
N LEU A 452 -12.86 21.23 -13.14
CA LEU A 452 -12.10 21.17 -11.88
C LEU A 452 -12.84 21.90 -10.75
N SER A 453 -13.40 23.08 -11.04
CA SER A 453 -14.16 23.89 -10.07
C SER A 453 -15.46 23.22 -9.60
N ALA A 454 -16.01 22.30 -10.40
CA ALA A 454 -17.20 21.55 -10.05
C ALA A 454 -16.92 20.32 -9.15
N THR A 455 -15.64 20.00 -8.90
CA THR A 455 -15.22 18.85 -8.08
C THR A 455 -14.40 19.29 -6.88
N ILE A 456 -14.62 18.67 -5.72
CA ILE A 456 -13.90 19.00 -4.48
C ILE A 456 -12.40 18.73 -4.65
N GLU A 457 -12.02 17.61 -5.26
CA GLU A 457 -10.61 17.30 -5.53
C GLU A 457 -9.98 18.27 -6.52
N GLY A 458 -10.70 18.67 -7.57
CA GLY A 458 -10.21 19.59 -8.58
C GLY A 458 -9.95 20.99 -8.02
N GLU A 459 -10.86 21.50 -7.19
CA GLU A 459 -10.69 22.75 -6.45
C GLU A 459 -9.50 22.67 -5.50
N SER A 460 -9.38 21.57 -4.73
CA SER A 460 -8.26 21.38 -3.81
C SER A 460 -6.91 21.37 -4.53
N ILE A 461 -6.79 20.68 -5.67
CA ILE A 461 -5.55 20.63 -6.46
C ILE A 461 -5.22 22.01 -7.00
N THR A 462 -6.21 22.69 -7.58
CA THR A 462 -6.05 24.04 -8.15
C THR A 462 -5.59 25.03 -7.09
N ARG A 463 -6.16 24.96 -5.88
CA ARG A 463 -5.76 25.81 -4.75
C ARG A 463 -4.31 25.56 -4.32
N ILE A 464 -3.90 24.30 -4.19
CA ILE A 464 -2.53 23.94 -3.80
C ILE A 464 -1.53 24.44 -4.86
N ILE A 465 -1.82 24.24 -6.15
CA ILE A 465 -0.98 24.75 -7.24
C ILE A 465 -0.87 26.27 -7.15
N ALA A 466 -2.00 26.98 -7.02
CA ALA A 466 -2.00 28.43 -6.91
C ALA A 466 -1.21 28.95 -5.70
N GLU A 467 -1.29 28.28 -4.55
CA GLU A 467 -0.50 28.64 -3.37
C GLU A 467 1.01 28.49 -3.61
N LEU A 468 1.42 27.35 -4.19
CA LEU A 468 2.81 27.09 -4.54
C LEU A 468 3.36 28.10 -5.57
N GLU A 469 2.57 28.40 -6.59
CA GLU A 469 2.93 29.37 -7.63
C GLU A 469 3.05 30.79 -7.07
N ASN A 470 2.13 31.20 -6.20
CA ASN A 470 2.19 32.51 -5.54
C ASN A 470 3.43 32.65 -4.67
N GLN A 471 3.78 31.62 -3.89
CA GLN A 471 5.01 31.62 -3.09
C GLN A 471 6.26 31.65 -3.97
N GLN A 472 6.28 30.88 -5.05
CA GLN A 472 7.39 30.86 -6.00
C GLN A 472 7.57 32.23 -6.67
N TYR A 473 6.48 32.89 -7.07
CA TYR A 473 6.52 34.23 -7.63
C TYR A 473 7.09 35.25 -6.64
N ARG A 474 6.55 35.31 -5.42
CA ARG A 474 6.97 36.27 -4.39
C ARG A 474 8.45 36.16 -4.03
N GLU A 475 8.93 34.93 -3.85
CA GLU A 475 10.32 34.73 -3.41
C GLU A 475 11.35 34.86 -4.54
N VAL A 476 11.01 34.48 -5.78
CA VAL A 476 11.98 34.38 -6.88
C VAL A 476 11.85 35.51 -7.90
N PHE A 477 10.62 35.91 -8.24
CA PHE A 477 10.34 36.77 -9.39
C PHE A 477 9.91 38.18 -9.03
N GLU A 478 9.17 38.38 -7.93
CA GLU A 478 8.52 39.66 -7.60
C GLU A 478 9.49 40.85 -7.59
N LYS A 479 10.65 40.69 -6.92
CA LYS A 479 11.66 41.77 -6.86
C LYS A 479 12.21 42.15 -8.23
N GLU A 480 12.49 41.17 -9.10
CA GLU A 480 13.05 41.44 -10.42
C GLU A 480 11.99 41.98 -11.39
N THR A 481 10.76 41.49 -11.28
CA THR A 481 9.60 41.99 -12.03
C THR A 481 9.30 43.45 -11.66
N ASN A 482 9.31 43.80 -10.37
CA ASN A 482 9.12 45.17 -9.91
C ASN A 482 10.28 46.06 -10.36
N ARG A 483 11.52 45.59 -10.25
CA ARG A 483 12.70 46.31 -10.75
C ARG A 483 12.61 46.60 -12.25
N LEU A 484 12.13 45.66 -13.07
CA LEU A 484 11.93 45.88 -14.51
C LEU A 484 10.77 46.86 -14.78
N THR A 485 9.73 46.81 -13.95
CA THR A 485 8.57 47.70 -14.07
C THR A 485 8.94 49.15 -13.75
N GLU A 486 9.79 49.37 -12.75
CA GLU A 486 10.28 50.69 -12.31
C GLU A 486 11.46 51.22 -13.12
N ALA A 487 12.24 50.35 -13.77
CA ALA A 487 13.39 50.77 -14.56
C ALA A 487 12.99 51.61 -15.78
N GLU A 488 13.73 52.70 -16.01
CA GLU A 488 13.66 53.44 -17.26
C GLU A 488 14.16 52.57 -18.42
N ALA A 489 13.43 52.64 -19.55
CA ALA A 489 13.78 51.85 -20.72
C ALA A 489 15.00 52.45 -21.43
N SER A 490 16.08 51.69 -21.50
CA SER A 490 17.35 52.08 -22.13
C SER A 490 18.16 50.84 -22.52
N GLU A 491 19.22 51.03 -23.30
CA GLU A 491 20.15 49.94 -23.67
C GLU A 491 20.78 49.28 -22.43
N GLU A 492 21.02 50.04 -21.35
CA GLU A 492 21.62 49.54 -20.11
C GLU A 492 20.66 48.60 -19.33
N THR A 493 19.34 48.84 -19.44
CA THR A 493 18.32 48.05 -18.73
C THR A 493 17.81 46.85 -19.53
N LEU A 494 18.19 46.73 -20.81
CA LEU A 494 17.79 45.62 -21.69
C LEU A 494 18.28 44.25 -21.17
N ASN A 495 19.45 44.21 -20.52
CA ASN A 495 19.97 43.00 -19.90
C ASN A 495 19.05 42.48 -18.76
N LEU A 496 18.39 43.38 -18.01
CA LEU A 496 17.44 42.97 -16.97
C LEU A 496 16.22 42.26 -17.57
N ARG A 497 15.70 42.77 -18.69
CA ARG A 497 14.60 42.16 -19.46
C ARG A 497 14.98 40.77 -19.98
N THR A 498 16.16 40.64 -20.56
CA THR A 498 16.65 39.37 -21.14
C THR A 498 16.83 38.30 -20.05
N ASN A 499 17.51 38.64 -18.96
CA ASN A 499 17.69 37.73 -17.83
C ASN A 499 16.36 37.26 -17.22
N LEU A 500 15.39 38.17 -17.07
CA LEU A 500 14.08 37.82 -16.52
C LEU A 500 13.28 36.92 -17.47
N THR A 501 13.41 37.12 -18.79
CA THR A 501 12.81 36.27 -19.83
C THR A 501 13.35 34.84 -19.75
N GLU A 502 14.68 34.70 -19.66
CA GLU A 502 15.34 33.39 -19.53
C GLU A 502 14.89 32.68 -18.25
N LYS A 503 14.88 33.38 -17.10
CA LYS A 503 14.38 32.83 -15.83
C LYS A 503 12.93 32.37 -15.92
N ALA A 504 12.05 33.15 -16.53
CA ALA A 504 10.64 32.77 -16.71
C ALA A 504 10.48 31.56 -17.63
N SER A 505 11.31 31.43 -18.67
CA SER A 505 11.28 30.28 -19.56
C SER A 505 11.67 28.97 -18.86
N ALA A 506 12.56 29.05 -17.86
CA ALA A 506 13.08 27.90 -17.13
C ALA A 506 12.13 27.37 -16.03
N THR A 507 11.33 28.24 -15.39
CA THR A 507 10.39 27.82 -14.34
C THR A 507 9.17 27.10 -14.91
N LYS A 508 8.58 26.17 -14.17
CA LYS A 508 7.29 25.50 -14.40
C LYS A 508 6.11 26.19 -13.72
N CYS A 509 6.34 27.29 -13.00
CA CYS A 509 5.28 28.14 -12.46
C CYS A 509 4.58 28.93 -13.59
N TYR A 510 3.31 28.61 -13.88
CA TYR A 510 2.56 29.27 -14.95
C TYR A 510 2.20 30.71 -14.58
N LEU A 511 1.74 30.93 -13.35
CA LEU A 511 1.48 32.29 -12.84
C LEU A 511 2.71 33.20 -12.95
N CYS A 512 3.89 32.68 -12.62
CA CYS A 512 5.15 33.42 -12.68
C CYS A 512 5.47 33.84 -14.13
N ARG A 513 5.28 32.92 -15.09
CA ARG A 513 5.46 33.21 -16.52
C ARG A 513 4.51 34.30 -17.00
N ASP A 514 3.24 34.23 -16.60
CA ASP A 514 2.22 35.20 -17.04
C ASP A 514 2.49 36.61 -16.50
N TYR A 515 2.85 36.75 -15.21
CA TYR A 515 3.21 38.05 -14.65
C TYR A 515 4.50 38.61 -15.24
N VAL A 516 5.53 37.79 -15.41
CA VAL A 516 6.79 38.21 -16.05
C VAL A 516 6.54 38.63 -17.51
N LYS A 517 5.74 37.85 -18.27
CA LYS A 517 5.39 38.19 -19.65
C LYS A 517 4.67 39.53 -19.75
N THR A 518 3.76 39.81 -18.81
CA THR A 518 3.07 41.10 -18.73
C THR A 518 4.06 42.24 -18.46
N ALA A 519 4.98 42.07 -17.51
CA ALA A 519 6.01 43.07 -17.21
C ALA A 519 6.98 43.30 -18.39
N ILE A 520 7.39 42.24 -19.09
CA ILE A 520 8.22 42.31 -20.30
C ILE A 520 7.50 43.06 -21.41
N THR A 521 6.23 42.75 -21.66
CA THR A 521 5.43 43.42 -22.72
C THR A 521 5.33 44.93 -22.45
N ASN A 522 5.13 45.30 -21.19
CA ASN A 522 5.09 46.70 -20.77
C ASN A 522 6.45 47.39 -20.92
N TYR A 523 7.56 46.70 -20.60
CA TYR A 523 8.91 47.22 -20.80
C TYR A 523 9.22 47.40 -22.30
N ASP A 524 8.93 46.39 -23.12
CA ASP A 524 9.18 46.41 -24.57
C ASP A 524 8.44 47.60 -25.23
N THR A 525 7.20 47.88 -24.82
CA THR A 525 6.44 49.07 -25.28
C THR A 525 7.14 50.40 -24.91
N ARG A 526 7.67 50.52 -23.68
CA ARG A 526 8.43 51.71 -23.26
C ARG A 526 9.76 51.83 -24.00
N TYR A 527 10.41 50.70 -24.26
CA TYR A 527 11.67 50.63 -24.98
C TYR A 527 11.54 51.03 -26.45
N GLU A 528 10.48 50.58 -27.13
CA GLU A 528 10.15 51.04 -28.48
C GLU A 528 9.93 52.55 -28.51
N SER A 529 9.23 53.10 -27.52
CA SER A 529 8.99 54.55 -27.39
C SER A 529 10.31 55.33 -27.18
N TYR A 530 11.22 54.80 -26.36
CA TYR A 530 12.57 55.35 -26.18
C TYR A 530 13.36 55.36 -27.48
N ARG A 531 13.40 54.23 -28.20
CA ARG A 531 14.08 54.12 -29.50
C ARG A 531 13.50 55.07 -30.53
N LEU A 532 12.17 55.25 -30.55
CA LEU A 532 11.52 56.21 -31.43
C LEU A 532 11.97 57.64 -31.13
N LYS A 533 12.03 58.02 -29.85
CA LYS A 533 12.51 59.35 -29.44
C LYS A 533 13.97 59.58 -29.88
N GLN A 534 14.85 58.61 -29.68
CA GLN A 534 16.25 58.71 -30.14
C GLN A 534 16.35 58.80 -31.66
N ALA A 535 15.58 58.00 -32.39
CA ALA A 535 15.56 58.02 -33.84
C ALA A 535 15.02 59.36 -34.38
N LEU A 536 14.07 59.99 -33.69
CA LEU A 536 13.56 61.33 -34.02
C LEU A 536 14.61 62.41 -33.76
N GLU A 537 15.30 62.38 -32.62
CA GLU A 537 16.39 63.31 -32.32
C GLU A 537 17.51 63.18 -33.36
N HIS A 538 17.90 61.96 -33.72
CA HIS A 538 18.89 61.71 -34.77
C HIS A 538 18.41 62.18 -36.16
N ASN A 539 17.15 61.92 -36.51
CA ASN A 539 16.54 62.40 -37.75
C ASN A 539 16.59 63.93 -37.83
N ASN A 540 16.25 64.64 -36.77
CA ASN A 540 16.28 66.10 -36.73
C ASN A 540 17.70 66.64 -37.01
N VAL A 541 18.72 66.02 -36.42
CA VAL A 541 20.13 66.37 -36.66
C VAL A 541 20.55 66.05 -38.10
N LEU A 542 20.17 64.87 -38.62
CA LEU A 542 20.45 64.46 -40.00
C LEU A 542 19.78 65.37 -41.02
N GLN A 543 18.51 65.72 -40.83
CA GLN A 543 17.79 66.64 -41.71
C GLN A 543 18.41 68.04 -41.70
N ALA A 544 18.78 68.58 -40.54
CA ALA A 544 19.47 69.87 -40.45
C ALA A 544 20.82 69.82 -41.20
N THR A 545 21.58 68.74 -41.03
CA THR A 545 22.85 68.51 -41.73
C THR A 545 22.64 68.37 -43.24
N ALA A 546 21.63 67.62 -43.66
CA ALA A 546 21.31 67.38 -45.06
C ALA A 546 20.82 68.65 -45.78
N ASN A 547 20.00 69.46 -45.12
CA ASN A 547 19.58 70.77 -45.65
C ASN A 547 20.77 71.72 -45.82
N LYS A 548 21.71 71.74 -44.87
CA LYS A 548 22.93 72.54 -44.99
C LYS A 548 23.81 72.03 -46.13
N LYS A 549 24.08 70.72 -46.16
CA LYS A 549 24.94 70.10 -47.17
C LYS A 549 24.34 70.14 -48.58
N SER A 550 23.03 70.05 -48.74
CA SER A 550 22.40 70.14 -50.06
C SER A 550 22.67 71.50 -50.73
N LEU A 551 22.64 72.59 -49.94
CA LEU A 551 23.04 73.92 -50.40
C LEU A 551 24.54 73.97 -50.72
N GLU A 552 25.40 73.38 -49.89
CA GLU A 552 26.85 73.29 -50.16
C GLU A 552 27.14 72.48 -51.44
N TYR A 553 26.44 71.37 -51.68
CA TYR A 553 26.59 70.58 -52.89
C TYR A 553 26.13 71.33 -54.13
N LEU A 554 25.03 72.09 -54.05
CA LEU A 554 24.60 72.97 -55.14
C LEU A 554 25.65 74.06 -55.41
N LYS A 555 26.25 74.66 -54.37
CA LYS A 555 27.36 75.61 -54.54
C LYS A 555 28.56 74.94 -55.22
N LYS A 556 28.99 73.76 -54.74
CA LYS A 556 30.09 72.98 -55.34
C LYS A 556 29.83 72.67 -56.81
N LYS A 557 28.61 72.27 -57.17
CA LYS A 557 28.17 72.12 -58.56
C LYS A 557 28.50 73.37 -59.36
N TYR A 558 27.97 74.53 -58.94
CA TYR A 558 28.14 75.78 -59.69
C TYR A 558 29.61 76.19 -59.80
N CYS A 559 30.40 75.97 -58.75
CA CYS A 559 31.85 76.22 -58.79
C CYS A 559 32.55 75.31 -59.79
N ILE A 560 32.26 73.99 -59.78
CA ILE A 560 32.83 73.03 -60.73
C ILE A 560 32.43 73.40 -62.15
N GLU A 561 31.16 73.67 -62.42
CA GLU A 561 30.68 74.07 -63.75
C GLU A 561 31.33 75.38 -64.23
N THR A 562 31.46 76.37 -63.34
CA THR A 562 32.07 77.67 -63.67
C THR A 562 33.56 77.53 -63.91
N ASN A 563 34.26 76.74 -63.09
CA ASN A 563 35.69 76.47 -63.23
C ASN A 563 36.00 75.64 -64.47
N ILE A 564 35.13 74.68 -64.84
CA ILE A 564 35.24 73.95 -66.11
C ILE A 564 35.11 74.92 -67.28
N LYS A 565 34.10 75.81 -67.26
CA LYS A 565 33.90 76.81 -68.31
C LYS A 565 35.09 77.77 -68.40
N SER A 566 35.51 78.39 -67.30
CA SER A 566 36.56 79.40 -67.30
C SER A 566 37.94 78.86 -67.68
N LYS A 567 38.27 77.62 -67.28
CA LYS A 567 39.61 77.05 -67.51
C LYS A 567 39.72 76.22 -68.79
N TYR A 568 38.63 75.63 -69.27
CA TYR A 568 38.70 74.63 -70.34
C TYR A 568 37.81 74.90 -71.57
N THR A 569 36.88 75.86 -71.54
CA THR A 569 36.02 76.14 -72.73
C THR A 569 36.56 77.20 -73.68
N ALA A 570 37.73 77.80 -73.42
CA ALA A 570 38.33 78.81 -74.31
C ALA A 570 38.88 78.24 -75.64
N GLU A 571 39.12 76.93 -75.73
CA GLU A 571 39.77 76.27 -76.88
C GLU A 571 38.85 75.31 -77.69
N GLY A 572 37.54 75.36 -77.48
CA GLY A 572 36.56 74.71 -78.36
C GLY A 572 36.39 73.19 -78.24
N ASN A 573 37.25 72.46 -77.51
CA ASN A 573 37.03 71.05 -77.15
C ASN A 573 37.55 70.71 -75.74
N LEU A 574 36.71 70.08 -74.91
CA LEU A 574 37.06 69.67 -73.54
C LEU A 574 37.93 68.39 -73.55
N PRO A 575 39.00 68.30 -72.72
CA PRO A 575 39.78 67.08 -72.58
C PRO A 575 38.92 65.88 -72.12
N PRO A 576 39.20 64.63 -72.57
CA PRO A 576 38.38 63.47 -72.25
C PRO A 576 38.18 63.21 -70.75
N HIS A 577 39.20 63.46 -69.92
CA HIS A 577 39.08 63.31 -68.46
C HIS A 577 38.18 64.39 -67.83
N ILE A 578 38.13 65.60 -68.40
CA ILE A 578 37.21 66.67 -67.96
C ILE A 578 35.77 66.37 -68.38
N VAL A 579 35.56 65.74 -69.55
CA VAL A 579 34.24 65.25 -69.97
C VAL A 579 33.70 64.22 -68.96
N GLN A 580 34.53 63.24 -68.55
CA GLN A 580 34.15 62.26 -67.53
C GLN A 580 33.84 62.90 -66.17
N LEU A 581 34.62 63.90 -65.74
CA LEU A 581 34.32 64.64 -64.51
C LEU A 581 33.04 65.47 -64.62
N THR A 582 32.72 65.99 -65.81
CA THR A 582 31.48 66.73 -66.06
C THR A 582 30.26 65.80 -66.01
N GLU A 583 30.34 64.62 -66.64
CA GLU A 583 29.31 63.59 -66.54
C GLU A 583 29.10 63.13 -65.09
N ARG A 584 30.20 62.91 -64.37
CA ARG A 584 30.16 62.54 -62.95
C ARG A 584 29.55 63.64 -62.09
N ASN A 585 29.88 64.91 -62.34
CA ASN A 585 29.23 66.05 -61.68
C ASN A 585 27.72 66.05 -61.96
N ASN A 586 27.30 65.82 -63.22
CA ASN A 586 25.89 65.72 -63.58
C ASN A 586 25.15 64.57 -62.89
N GLU A 587 25.80 63.43 -62.69
CA GLU A 587 25.27 62.32 -61.89
C GLU A 587 25.09 62.69 -60.42
N LEU A 588 26.07 63.38 -59.83
CA LEU A 588 25.97 63.86 -58.45
C LEU A 588 24.86 64.90 -58.29
N ILE A 589 24.59 65.73 -59.30
CA ILE A 589 23.46 66.68 -59.27
C ILE A 589 22.13 65.92 -59.21
N LYS A 590 21.96 64.87 -60.03
CA LYS A 590 20.75 64.03 -59.96
C LYS A 590 20.58 63.42 -58.57
N GLN A 591 21.67 63.03 -57.91
CA GLN A 591 21.64 62.55 -56.53
C GLN A 591 21.31 63.66 -55.51
N VAL A 592 21.77 64.90 -55.72
CA VAL A 592 21.36 66.07 -54.90
C VAL A 592 19.87 66.36 -55.06
N GLU A 593 19.33 66.26 -56.28
CA GLU A 593 17.90 66.42 -56.55
C GLU A 593 17.07 65.34 -55.86
N GLN A 594 17.53 64.08 -55.89
CA GLN A 594 16.92 62.96 -55.17
C GLN A 594 16.97 63.18 -53.65
N LEU A 595 18.10 63.65 -53.09
CA LEU A 595 18.20 64.03 -51.68
C LEU A 595 17.18 65.13 -51.31
N ASN A 596 17.04 66.16 -52.15
CA ASN A 596 16.08 67.24 -51.93
C ASN A 596 14.62 66.77 -52.05
N GLN A 597 14.33 65.79 -52.90
CA GLN A 597 13.01 65.15 -52.97
C GLN A 597 12.74 64.34 -51.69
N LEU A 598 13.71 63.57 -51.21
CA LEU A 598 13.60 62.80 -49.98
C LEU A 598 13.38 63.70 -48.74
N LEU A 599 14.06 64.85 -48.67
CA LEU A 599 13.87 65.85 -47.62
C LEU A 599 12.45 66.45 -47.60
N LYS A 600 11.76 66.49 -48.74
CA LYS A 600 10.38 66.99 -48.85
C LYS A 600 9.33 65.96 -48.42
N GLN A 601 9.63 64.67 -48.51
CA GLN A 601 8.63 63.61 -48.32
C GLN A 601 8.21 63.42 -46.86
N LYS A 602 9.06 63.80 -45.89
CA LYS A 602 8.90 63.62 -44.42
C LYS A 602 8.53 62.18 -43.97
N PRO A 603 9.29 61.57 -43.04
CA PRO A 603 8.97 60.23 -42.56
C PRO A 603 7.69 60.22 -41.70
N ASP A 604 7.05 59.05 -41.57
CA ASP A 604 6.02 58.82 -40.56
C ASP A 604 6.67 58.75 -39.17
N GLU A 605 6.64 59.87 -38.45
CA GLU A 605 7.25 60.05 -37.13
C GLU A 605 6.64 59.14 -36.04
N LYS A 606 5.56 58.41 -36.33
CA LYS A 606 4.93 57.48 -35.38
C LYS A 606 5.44 56.05 -35.50
N LYS A 607 6.18 55.70 -36.56
CA LYS A 607 6.67 54.33 -36.80
C LYS A 607 8.19 54.30 -36.78
N LEU A 608 8.75 53.56 -35.83
CA LEU A 608 10.20 53.44 -35.64
C LEU A 608 10.91 52.94 -36.91
N ASP A 609 10.41 51.86 -37.52
CA ASP A 609 11.06 51.26 -38.70
C ASP A 609 11.08 52.23 -39.89
N ALA A 610 9.97 52.91 -40.17
CA ALA A 610 9.89 53.91 -41.25
C ALA A 610 10.86 55.08 -41.03
N LEU A 611 11.05 55.48 -39.78
CA LEU A 611 11.98 56.55 -39.41
C LEU A 611 13.45 56.10 -39.49
N LEU A 612 13.77 54.87 -39.08
CA LEU A 612 15.11 54.30 -39.21
C LEU A 612 15.51 54.10 -40.68
N ASP A 613 14.59 53.63 -41.51
CA ASP A 613 14.81 53.48 -42.95
C ASP A 613 15.05 54.84 -43.61
N TYR A 614 14.26 55.86 -43.25
CA TYR A 614 14.43 57.22 -43.73
C TYR A 614 15.78 57.82 -43.32
N ASN A 615 16.17 57.67 -42.05
CA ASN A 615 17.48 58.10 -41.54
C ASN A 615 18.63 57.42 -42.29
N THR A 616 18.50 56.12 -42.56
CA THR A 616 19.48 55.34 -43.30
C THR A 616 19.63 55.84 -44.74
N GLN A 617 18.51 56.08 -45.43
CA GLN A 617 18.51 56.61 -46.79
C GLN A 617 19.14 58.02 -46.85
N LEU A 618 18.76 58.92 -45.93
CA LEU A 618 19.36 60.26 -45.85
C LEU A 618 20.88 60.18 -45.65
N ASN A 619 21.33 59.38 -44.69
CA ASN A 619 22.76 59.24 -44.42
C ASN A 619 23.53 58.65 -45.62
N GLN A 620 22.97 57.66 -46.31
CA GLN A 620 23.57 57.09 -47.52
C GLN A 620 23.73 58.13 -48.64
N PHE A 621 22.73 59.01 -48.85
CA PHE A 621 22.86 60.10 -49.81
C PHE A 621 23.94 61.10 -49.42
N LEU A 622 24.04 61.46 -48.13
CA LEU A 622 25.08 62.38 -47.67
C LEU A 622 26.48 61.81 -47.92
N ILE A 623 26.72 60.54 -47.55
CA ILE A 623 28.00 59.86 -47.75
C ILE A 623 28.35 59.79 -49.24
N LYS A 624 27.43 59.32 -50.09
CA LYS A 624 27.65 59.20 -51.54
C LYS A 624 28.00 60.53 -52.20
N LEU A 625 27.33 61.61 -51.79
CA LEU A 625 27.59 62.94 -52.32
C LEU A 625 28.92 63.52 -51.81
N ASP A 626 29.24 63.36 -50.53
CA ASP A 626 30.54 63.78 -49.97
C ASP A 626 31.70 63.08 -50.68
N GLU A 627 31.64 61.76 -50.81
CA GLU A 627 32.65 60.95 -51.50
C GLU A 627 32.74 61.31 -52.99
N GLY A 628 31.59 61.48 -53.64
CA GLY A 628 31.50 61.83 -55.05
C GLY A 628 32.16 63.17 -55.35
N TYR A 629 31.81 64.23 -54.61
CA TYR A 629 32.43 65.53 -54.79
C TYR A 629 33.91 65.51 -54.39
N SER A 630 34.28 64.80 -53.32
CA SER A 630 35.69 64.61 -52.93
C SER A 630 36.52 63.95 -54.04
N THR A 631 35.95 62.96 -54.74
CA THR A 631 36.59 62.29 -55.88
C THR A 631 36.87 63.26 -57.02
N ILE A 632 35.91 64.14 -57.36
CA ILE A 632 36.14 65.18 -58.38
C ILE A 632 37.24 66.14 -57.94
N CYS A 633 37.20 66.60 -56.68
CA CYS A 633 38.18 67.56 -56.15
C CYS A 633 39.58 66.99 -55.98
N THR A 634 39.73 65.68 -55.79
CA THR A 634 41.02 65.00 -55.71
C THR A 634 41.59 64.70 -57.09
N ALA A 635 40.73 64.35 -58.05
CA ALA A 635 41.12 64.13 -59.44
C ALA A 635 41.61 65.43 -60.12
N GLU A 636 40.95 66.56 -59.88
CA GLU A 636 41.37 67.86 -60.39
C GLU A 636 41.14 68.96 -59.34
N LYS A 637 42.19 69.25 -58.56
CA LYS A 637 42.15 70.22 -57.45
C LYS A 637 41.73 71.61 -57.89
N GLY A 638 41.95 71.97 -59.15
CA GLY A 638 41.61 73.28 -59.70
C GLY A 638 40.10 73.52 -59.90
N LEU A 639 39.25 72.50 -59.79
CA LEU A 639 37.80 72.62 -60.05
C LEU A 639 36.94 72.95 -58.83
N CYS A 640 37.42 72.64 -57.62
CA CYS A 640 36.65 72.78 -56.39
C CYS A 640 36.82 74.05 -55.55
N PRO A 641 37.86 74.90 -55.71
CA PRO A 641 37.91 76.19 -55.05
C PRO A 641 36.77 77.08 -55.56
N CYS A 642 35.88 77.46 -54.66
CA CYS A 642 34.92 78.54 -54.87
C CYS A 642 35.59 79.84 -54.40
N GLU A 643 36.49 80.42 -55.19
CA GLU A 643 37.08 81.72 -54.84
C GLU A 643 36.02 82.82 -55.06
N GLY A 644 35.52 83.36 -53.95
CA GLY A 644 34.83 84.66 -53.84
C GLY A 644 33.71 84.95 -54.85
N SER A 645 32.53 84.37 -54.63
CA SER A 645 31.26 84.94 -55.08
C SER A 645 30.24 84.94 -53.95
#